data_AF-A0A1H8RU19-F1
#
_entry.id   AF-A0A1H8RU19-F1
#
_cell.length_a   1.000
_cell.length_b   1.000
_cell.length_c   1.000
_cell.angle_alpha   90.00
_cell.angle_beta   90.00
_cell.angle_gamma   90.00
#
_symmetry.space_group_name_H-M   'P 1'
#
loop_
_entity.id
_entity.type
_entity.pdbx_description
1 polymer ?
#
loop_
_entity_poly.entity_id
_entity_poly.type
_entity_poly.pdbx_seq_one_letter_code
_entity_poly.pdbx_strand_id
1 'polypeptide(L)'
;MIRKIFTVLLLLGGSYLGASAQDVQLKKGWKFAVGDSAQWASPTFNDQNWQNIDVAHSWEPQGHPNYDGFGWYRIHVVIPSSLKEKSYLKDSLRLNLASVDDNDEVYLNGKLIAKYGGRSGTIKDGNYGPRTYNISASDPAILWDKENVLAIRIYDTGGDGGIYGDNFSLGMADVMDHVTVNTDGDYSFQENNSLAKSIKLITTNKYQYQGTLAFKVTDPETGAVIYEKTNPANFTAGKPFTYSFVIARLAKKSYTIAYTFTDQKSGKEIVRTETTPYILTPYPSAKPKINGADVYGARPGNPFLYLIPATGKKPLIYKADGLPAGLALDAKTGIITGSVSQKGDYPVTLTVTNSLGSKTKTLTISIGDKIGLTPALGWNSWNAWGLSVNDEKVKISAKEMSDKLSAYGWNYINIDDGWEAENRAADGAIVANSKFPDMKGLTDYVHSLGLHTGIYSSPGPRTCGGFLGSWQHEDQDAKTYADWGFDYLKYDWCSYSEVTPPHPDLPALKKPYELMRSSLNKVNRDIMFSFCQYGWGDVWKWGAETGGNSWRTTGDIQDTWRSMSDIGFSQDPASPYAGPGHFNDPDMLVVGKVGWGPSLHNSRLTYDEQYTHISLWSLLSAPLLIGCDMGHLDRFTLSLLTNDEVLAIDQDALGKGARQASKTDEQQVWVKELNKGEKAIGFFNTSDKYQTVNLDANDKLLKGFAKARDVWEQKYLIAVNHKYTFKIPPHGVKLIRAM
;
A
#
# COMPACT_ATOMS: atom_id res chain seq x y z
N MET A 1 80.41 15.23 18.45
CA MET A 1 78.94 15.03 18.53
C MET A 1 78.53 14.15 17.36
N ILE A 2 78.20 12.90 17.67
CA ILE A 2 78.41 11.73 16.81
C ILE A 2 77.09 11.23 16.20
N ARG A 3 77.21 10.80 14.94
CA ARG A 3 76.22 10.14 14.07
C ARG A 3 75.80 8.74 14.58
N LYS A 4 74.58 8.34 14.19
CA LYS A 4 74.06 7.00 13.79
C LYS A 4 74.57 5.74 14.52
N ILE A 5 73.64 4.84 14.92
CA ILE A 5 73.68 3.38 14.68
C ILE A 5 72.28 2.75 14.93
N PHE A 6 71.94 1.78 14.09
CA PHE A 6 70.77 0.89 14.11
C PHE A 6 70.78 -0.08 15.31
N THR A 7 69.62 -0.48 15.82
CA THR A 7 69.41 -1.84 16.36
C THR A 7 67.96 -2.28 16.18
N VAL A 8 67.80 -3.42 15.50
CA VAL A 8 66.56 -4.19 15.33
C VAL A 8 66.25 -4.90 16.64
N LEU A 9 65.00 -4.85 17.10
CA LEU A 9 64.48 -5.82 18.07
C LEU A 9 63.18 -6.43 17.55
N LEU A 10 63.25 -7.73 17.21
CA LEU A 10 62.11 -8.62 17.06
C LEU A 10 61.38 -8.72 18.40
N LEU A 11 60.06 -8.59 18.41
CA LEU A 11 59.19 -9.10 19.48
C LEU A 11 57.99 -9.80 18.83
N LEU A 12 58.08 -11.13 18.81
CA LEU A 12 56.97 -12.07 18.65
C LEU A 12 56.22 -12.22 19.98
N GLY A 13 54.91 -12.43 19.90
CA GLY A 13 54.03 -12.80 21.02
C GLY A 13 52.92 -11.76 21.17
N GLY A 14 51.73 -11.93 20.60
CA GLY A 14 50.88 -13.11 20.72
C GLY A 14 49.56 -12.65 21.34
N SER A 15 48.79 -11.88 20.57
CA SER A 15 47.43 -11.48 20.93
C SER A 15 46.50 -12.69 20.76
N TYR A 16 46.17 -13.37 21.85
CA TYR A 16 44.98 -14.23 21.90
C TYR A 16 43.75 -13.34 22.00
N LEU A 17 43.30 -12.84 20.85
CA LEU A 17 41.92 -12.40 20.65
C LEU A 17 41.15 -13.62 20.16
N GLY A 18 40.29 -14.17 21.03
CA GLY A 18 39.30 -15.16 20.63
C GLY A 18 38.33 -14.53 19.64
N ALA A 19 38.54 -14.78 18.35
CA ALA A 19 37.65 -14.33 17.30
C ALA A 19 36.44 -15.27 17.23
N SER A 20 35.29 -14.83 17.76
CA SER A 20 33.98 -15.36 17.38
C SER A 20 33.72 -14.98 15.92
N ALA A 21 34.15 -15.81 14.98
CA ALA A 21 33.99 -15.50 13.55
C ALA A 21 32.52 -15.69 13.14
N GLN A 22 31.75 -14.60 12.96
CA GLN A 22 30.39 -14.51 12.37
C GLN A 22 30.18 -15.44 11.15
N ASP A 23 28.92 -15.68 10.74
CA ASP A 23 28.58 -16.36 9.47
C ASP A 23 29.56 -15.97 8.35
N VAL A 24 29.97 -16.95 7.53
CA VAL A 24 30.93 -16.72 6.45
C VAL A 24 30.25 -15.84 5.40
N GLN A 25 30.69 -14.58 5.30
CA GLN A 25 30.12 -13.61 4.39
C GLN A 25 30.60 -13.87 2.96
N LEU A 26 29.67 -13.92 2.02
CA LEU A 26 29.90 -14.16 0.60
C LEU A 26 29.59 -12.91 -0.23
N LYS A 27 29.90 -11.71 0.28
CA LYS A 27 29.60 -10.45 -0.44
C LYS A 27 30.60 -10.09 -1.54
N LYS A 28 31.77 -10.74 -1.56
CA LYS A 28 32.89 -10.42 -2.47
C LYS A 28 33.56 -11.69 -2.95
N GLY A 29 34.26 -11.59 -4.08
CA GLY A 29 35.02 -12.70 -4.66
C GLY A 29 34.24 -13.53 -5.67
N TRP A 30 33.04 -13.10 -6.04
CA TRP A 30 32.25 -13.73 -7.09
C TRP A 30 32.85 -13.47 -8.47
N LYS A 31 32.86 -14.54 -9.26
CA LYS A 31 33.21 -14.58 -10.67
C LYS A 31 31.95 -14.82 -11.49
N PHE A 32 31.86 -14.21 -12.68
CA PHE A 32 30.71 -14.32 -13.56
C PHE A 32 31.11 -14.65 -15.01
N ALA A 33 30.28 -15.47 -15.66
CA ALA A 33 30.32 -15.71 -17.09
C ALA A 33 28.91 -15.92 -17.66
N VAL A 34 28.66 -15.35 -18.84
CA VAL A 34 27.44 -15.58 -19.64
C VAL A 34 27.57 -16.87 -20.46
N GLY A 35 26.43 -17.53 -20.70
CA GLY A 35 26.35 -18.82 -21.40
C GLY A 35 26.03 -19.98 -20.46
N ASP A 36 26.05 -21.19 -21.01
CA ASP A 36 25.62 -22.37 -20.26
C ASP A 36 26.54 -23.58 -20.49
N SER A 37 27.23 -24.02 -19.44
CA SER A 37 28.09 -25.20 -19.51
C SER A 37 28.15 -25.96 -18.20
N ALA A 38 27.79 -27.24 -18.22
CA ALA A 38 27.84 -28.11 -17.04
C ALA A 38 29.25 -28.23 -16.43
N GLN A 39 30.31 -28.03 -17.22
CA GLN A 39 31.69 -28.05 -16.70
C GLN A 39 31.97 -26.93 -15.70
N TRP A 40 31.20 -25.84 -15.74
CA TRP A 40 31.37 -24.69 -14.84
C TRP A 40 30.91 -24.97 -13.41
N ALA A 41 30.20 -26.06 -13.16
CA ALA A 41 29.95 -26.56 -11.81
C ALA A 41 31.20 -27.24 -11.19
N SER A 42 32.14 -27.74 -12.02
CA SER A 42 33.25 -28.56 -11.55
C SER A 42 34.20 -27.80 -10.61
N PRO A 43 34.63 -28.39 -9.48
CA PRO A 43 35.61 -27.77 -8.60
C PRO A 43 37.00 -27.66 -9.24
N THR A 44 37.28 -28.42 -10.31
CA THR A 44 38.56 -28.38 -11.02
C THR A 44 38.57 -27.47 -12.25
N PHE A 45 37.43 -26.86 -12.59
CA PHE A 45 37.37 -25.90 -13.69
C PHE A 45 38.14 -24.63 -13.34
N ASN A 46 38.97 -24.16 -14.27
CA ASN A 46 39.76 -22.95 -14.10
C ASN A 46 38.96 -21.71 -14.52
N ASP A 47 38.49 -20.95 -13.54
CA ASP A 47 37.70 -19.72 -13.69
C ASP A 47 38.54 -18.44 -13.58
N GLN A 48 39.88 -18.53 -13.64
CA GLN A 48 40.77 -17.35 -13.53
C GLN A 48 40.47 -16.26 -14.58
N ASN A 49 39.95 -16.66 -15.74
CA ASN A 49 39.60 -15.75 -16.83
C ASN A 49 38.17 -15.19 -16.73
N TRP A 50 37.39 -15.58 -15.72
CA TRP A 50 36.05 -15.01 -15.50
C TRP A 50 36.14 -13.62 -14.89
N GLN A 51 35.18 -12.76 -15.26
CA GLN A 51 35.09 -11.40 -14.76
C GLN A 51 34.65 -11.43 -13.29
N ASN A 52 35.10 -10.45 -12.51
CA ASN A 52 34.53 -10.24 -11.18
C ASN A 52 33.14 -9.63 -11.33
N ILE A 53 32.23 -9.95 -10.41
CA ILE A 53 30.91 -9.34 -10.34
C ILE A 53 30.60 -8.91 -8.91
N ASP A 54 29.90 -7.79 -8.77
CA ASP A 54 29.38 -7.30 -7.49
C ASP A 54 27.94 -7.77 -7.32
N VAL A 55 27.74 -8.71 -6.40
CA VAL A 55 26.42 -9.27 -6.08
C VAL A 55 25.53 -8.29 -5.30
N ALA A 56 25.94 -7.03 -5.09
CA ALA A 56 25.02 -5.99 -4.65
C ALA A 56 24.06 -5.51 -5.75
N HIS A 57 24.37 -5.78 -7.03
CA HIS A 57 23.64 -5.29 -8.20
C HIS A 57 23.35 -6.44 -9.19
N SER A 58 22.34 -6.29 -10.06
CA SER A 58 22.10 -7.20 -11.18
C SER A 58 23.23 -7.15 -12.22
N TRP A 59 23.29 -8.07 -13.19
CA TRP A 59 24.41 -8.13 -14.13
C TRP A 59 24.36 -7.06 -15.25
N GLU A 60 23.21 -6.44 -15.51
CA GLU A 60 22.99 -5.42 -16.55
C GLU A 60 23.86 -4.18 -16.33
N PRO A 61 23.82 -3.52 -15.16
CA PRO A 61 24.68 -2.36 -14.89
C PRO A 61 26.17 -2.72 -14.82
N GLN A 62 26.51 -4.02 -14.85
CA GLN A 62 27.86 -4.55 -14.70
C GLN A 62 28.48 -5.03 -16.02
N GLY A 63 27.90 -4.63 -17.16
CA GLY A 63 28.48 -4.87 -18.49
C GLY A 63 27.72 -5.89 -19.34
N HIS A 64 26.52 -6.29 -18.91
CA HIS A 64 25.65 -7.23 -19.64
C HIS A 64 24.27 -6.63 -19.97
N PRO A 65 24.20 -5.46 -20.63
CA PRO A 65 22.93 -4.79 -20.87
C PRO A 65 22.04 -5.61 -21.81
N ASN A 66 20.77 -5.78 -21.42
CA ASN A 66 19.74 -6.53 -22.18
C ASN A 66 20.12 -7.99 -22.44
N TYR A 67 20.90 -8.61 -21.55
CA TYR A 67 21.28 -10.01 -21.69
C TYR A 67 20.29 -10.92 -20.97
N ASP A 68 19.38 -11.52 -21.74
CA ASP A 68 18.48 -12.56 -21.24
C ASP A 68 19.07 -13.95 -21.56
N GLY A 69 19.06 -14.86 -20.60
CA GLY A 69 19.55 -16.23 -20.77
C GLY A 69 20.36 -16.75 -19.59
N PHE A 70 21.31 -17.64 -19.87
CA PHE A 70 22.08 -18.29 -18.81
C PHE A 70 23.27 -17.44 -18.34
N GLY A 71 23.35 -17.24 -17.03
CA GLY A 71 24.50 -16.66 -16.36
C GLY A 71 25.00 -17.59 -15.26
N TRP A 72 26.32 -17.66 -15.07
CA TRP A 72 26.93 -18.47 -14.02
C TRP A 72 27.78 -17.63 -13.09
N TYR A 73 27.59 -17.85 -11.80
CA TYR A 73 28.37 -17.28 -10.72
C TYR A 73 29.27 -18.37 -10.12
N ARG A 74 30.51 -18.03 -9.74
CA ARG A 74 31.43 -18.92 -9.01
C ARG A 74 32.15 -18.18 -7.89
N ILE A 75 32.34 -18.84 -6.75
CA ILE A 75 33.13 -18.31 -5.62
C ILE A 75 33.89 -19.44 -4.92
N HIS A 76 35.12 -19.16 -4.51
CA HIS A 76 35.93 -20.03 -3.68
C HIS A 76 35.79 -19.60 -2.21
N VAL A 77 35.46 -20.54 -1.32
CA VAL A 77 35.21 -20.26 0.10
C VAL A 77 35.71 -21.38 0.99
N VAL A 78 36.36 -21.04 2.10
CA VAL A 78 36.62 -21.99 3.19
C VAL A 78 35.43 -21.99 4.14
N ILE A 79 34.87 -23.17 4.40
CA ILE A 79 33.74 -23.35 5.31
C ILE A 79 34.27 -23.96 6.63
N PRO A 80 34.44 -23.17 7.70
CA PRO A 80 35.04 -23.67 8.94
C PRO A 80 34.10 -24.64 9.66
N SER A 81 34.61 -25.79 10.12
CA SER A 81 33.83 -26.74 10.93
C SER A 81 33.38 -26.15 12.27
N SER A 82 34.06 -25.11 12.75
CA SER A 82 33.68 -24.35 13.95
C SER A 82 32.32 -23.67 13.84
N LEU A 83 31.76 -23.48 12.63
CA LEU A 83 30.38 -23.02 12.44
C LEU A 83 29.36 -23.95 13.11
N LYS A 84 29.65 -25.26 13.18
CA LYS A 84 28.76 -26.26 13.83
C LYS A 84 28.51 -25.95 15.29
N GLU A 85 29.48 -25.38 15.99
CA GLU A 85 29.35 -25.06 17.43
C GLU A 85 28.42 -23.87 17.71
N LYS A 86 27.98 -23.15 16.67
CA LYS A 86 27.06 -22.02 16.80
C LYS A 86 25.58 -22.38 16.70
N SER A 87 25.28 -23.51 16.07
CA SER A 87 23.93 -24.04 15.93
C SER A 87 23.68 -25.08 17.01
N TYR A 88 22.49 -25.06 17.58
CA TYR A 88 22.08 -26.12 18.49
C TYR A 88 21.84 -27.44 17.76
N LEU A 89 21.29 -27.38 16.54
CA LEU A 89 20.96 -28.58 15.75
C LEU A 89 22.21 -29.25 15.16
N LYS A 90 23.22 -28.45 14.80
CA LYS A 90 24.49 -28.89 14.17
C LYS A 90 24.32 -29.68 12.87
N ASP A 91 23.11 -29.75 12.31
CA ASP A 91 22.73 -30.74 11.31
C ASP A 91 22.78 -30.23 9.86
N SER A 92 22.71 -28.91 9.65
CA SER A 92 22.53 -28.34 8.32
C SER A 92 23.30 -27.03 8.15
N LEU A 93 24.04 -26.92 7.04
CA LEU A 93 24.64 -25.69 6.56
C LEU A 93 23.59 -24.91 5.75
N ARG A 94 23.34 -23.67 6.13
CA ARG A 94 22.45 -22.72 5.47
C ARG A 94 23.24 -21.80 4.53
N LEU A 95 22.81 -21.73 3.27
CA LEU A 95 23.30 -20.80 2.25
C LEU A 95 22.22 -19.74 1.98
N ASN A 96 22.56 -18.47 2.14
CA ASN A 96 21.72 -17.33 1.75
C ASN A 96 22.28 -16.70 0.47
N LEU A 97 21.43 -16.44 -0.52
CA LEU A 97 21.78 -15.86 -1.83
C LEU A 97 21.10 -14.53 -2.11
N ALA A 98 20.66 -13.80 -1.08
CA ALA A 98 19.83 -12.60 -1.23
C ALA A 98 18.69 -12.84 -2.23
N SER A 99 18.38 -11.87 -3.11
CA SER A 99 17.42 -12.03 -4.20
C SER A 99 18.06 -12.74 -5.39
N VAL A 100 17.32 -13.68 -5.94
CA VAL A 100 17.65 -14.33 -7.20
C VAL A 100 16.58 -13.94 -8.20
N ASP A 101 17.04 -13.45 -9.34
CA ASP A 101 16.21 -13.22 -10.49
C ASP A 101 15.92 -14.54 -11.21
N ASP A 102 14.63 -14.73 -11.49
CA ASP A 102 14.04 -15.95 -12.01
C ASP A 102 14.36 -17.28 -11.33
N ASN A 103 15.28 -18.08 -11.84
CA ASN A 103 15.49 -19.44 -11.34
C ASN A 103 16.95 -19.85 -11.33
N ASP A 104 17.29 -20.68 -10.33
CA ASP A 104 18.65 -21.05 -10.02
C ASP A 104 18.88 -22.56 -9.83
N GLU A 105 20.08 -23.01 -10.20
CA GLU A 105 20.65 -24.29 -9.77
C GLU A 105 21.96 -24.03 -9.03
N VAL A 106 22.08 -24.58 -7.83
CA VAL A 106 23.24 -24.36 -6.96
C VAL A 106 24.07 -25.63 -6.86
N TYR A 107 25.37 -25.50 -7.11
CA TYR A 107 26.34 -26.57 -7.07
C TYR A 107 27.40 -26.27 -6.01
N LEU A 108 27.69 -27.25 -5.16
CA LEU A 108 28.81 -27.21 -4.22
C LEU A 108 29.80 -28.31 -4.61
N ASN A 109 31.02 -27.91 -4.94
CA ASN A 109 32.09 -28.80 -5.40
C ASN A 109 31.64 -29.74 -6.53
N GLY A 110 30.90 -29.22 -7.51
CA GLY A 110 30.38 -29.98 -8.65
C GLY A 110 29.14 -30.83 -8.38
N LYS A 111 28.73 -30.98 -7.12
CA LYS A 111 27.47 -31.64 -6.77
C LYS A 111 26.35 -30.62 -6.75
N LEU A 112 25.29 -30.89 -7.51
CA LEU A 112 24.04 -30.13 -7.44
C LEU A 112 23.38 -30.33 -6.07
N ILE A 113 23.22 -29.25 -5.31
CA ILE A 113 22.71 -29.26 -3.94
C ILE A 113 21.34 -28.61 -3.79
N ALA A 114 20.94 -27.72 -4.70
CA ALA A 114 19.64 -27.07 -4.66
C ALA A 114 19.17 -26.60 -6.04
N LYS A 115 17.86 -26.42 -6.18
CA LYS A 115 17.21 -25.83 -7.36
C LYS A 115 16.01 -24.97 -6.96
N TYR A 116 15.79 -23.89 -7.71
CA TYR A 116 14.52 -23.16 -7.83
C TYR A 116 13.89 -22.71 -6.50
N GLY A 117 14.69 -22.41 -5.48
CA GLY A 117 14.18 -22.10 -4.14
C GLY A 117 13.37 -23.22 -3.49
N GLY A 118 13.53 -24.48 -3.92
CA GLY A 118 12.70 -25.61 -3.49
C GLY A 118 11.31 -25.67 -4.14
N ARG A 119 11.06 -24.87 -5.18
CA ARG A 119 9.79 -24.82 -5.92
C ARG A 119 9.79 -25.85 -7.05
N SER A 120 8.60 -26.21 -7.53
CA SER A 120 8.42 -27.06 -8.73
C SER A 120 8.57 -26.23 -10.00
N GLY A 121 9.19 -26.78 -11.04
CA GLY A 121 9.32 -26.10 -12.33
C GLY A 121 10.57 -26.50 -13.09
N THR A 122 10.86 -25.76 -14.14
CA THR A 122 12.11 -25.81 -14.90
C THR A 122 12.93 -24.56 -14.66
N ILE A 123 14.24 -24.60 -14.94
CA ILE A 123 15.10 -23.42 -14.80
C ILE A 123 14.63 -22.23 -15.67
N LYS A 124 13.79 -22.47 -16.68
CA LYS A 124 13.28 -21.43 -17.59
C LYS A 124 11.98 -20.78 -17.14
N ASP A 125 11.45 -21.17 -15.99
CA ASP A 125 10.23 -20.57 -15.46
C ASP A 125 10.62 -19.27 -14.72
N GLY A 126 9.88 -18.17 -14.89
CA GLY A 126 10.20 -16.89 -14.24
C GLY A 126 9.80 -16.88 -12.77
N ASN A 127 10.73 -16.60 -11.86
CA ASN A 127 10.48 -16.69 -10.41
C ASN A 127 11.36 -15.82 -9.48
N TYR A 128 11.15 -14.53 -9.51
CA TYR A 128 11.86 -13.60 -8.64
C TYR A 128 11.70 -13.86 -7.12
N GLY A 129 12.79 -13.70 -6.36
CA GLY A 129 12.74 -13.45 -4.92
C GLY A 129 13.89 -14.05 -4.09
N PRO A 130 13.87 -13.85 -2.76
CA PRO A 130 14.96 -14.28 -1.90
C PRO A 130 15.13 -15.80 -1.86
N ARG A 131 16.39 -16.28 -1.82
CA ARG A 131 16.73 -17.71 -1.77
C ARG A 131 17.58 -18.07 -0.54
N THR A 132 17.15 -19.13 0.13
CA THR A 132 17.90 -19.79 1.22
C THR A 132 17.84 -21.31 1.04
N TYR A 133 18.98 -21.97 1.15
CA TYR A 133 19.12 -23.42 1.01
C TYR A 133 19.75 -24.05 2.23
N ASN A 134 19.25 -25.22 2.63
CA ASN A 134 19.83 -26.02 3.71
C ASN A 134 20.45 -27.29 3.11
N ILE A 135 21.73 -27.48 3.38
CA ILE A 135 22.53 -28.63 2.95
C ILE A 135 22.83 -29.43 4.22
N SER A 136 22.62 -30.74 4.22
CA SER A 136 23.00 -31.57 5.37
C SER A 136 24.48 -31.36 5.71
N ALA A 137 24.82 -31.13 6.97
CA ALA A 137 26.19 -30.95 7.44
C ALA A 137 27.05 -32.22 7.27
N SER A 138 26.40 -33.37 7.05
CA SER A 138 27.03 -34.64 6.68
C SER A 138 27.11 -34.86 5.16
N ASP A 139 26.63 -33.92 4.34
CA ASP A 139 26.71 -34.06 2.89
C ASP A 139 28.19 -34.07 2.46
N PRO A 140 28.64 -35.11 1.73
CA PRO A 140 30.04 -35.24 1.34
C PRO A 140 30.52 -34.13 0.38
N ALA A 141 29.61 -33.34 -0.21
CA ALA A 141 30.00 -32.18 -0.98
C ALA A 141 30.57 -31.04 -0.12
N ILE A 142 30.33 -31.02 1.19
CA ILE A 142 30.91 -30.00 2.07
C ILE A 142 32.33 -30.42 2.47
N LEU A 143 33.32 -29.66 2.02
CA LEU A 143 34.71 -29.83 2.43
C LEU A 143 35.01 -28.91 3.62
N TRP A 144 34.69 -29.38 4.81
CA TRP A 144 34.97 -28.66 6.05
C TRP A 144 36.45 -28.33 6.22
N ASP A 145 36.74 -27.09 6.64
CA ASP A 145 38.09 -26.55 6.88
C ASP A 145 39.01 -26.56 5.65
N LYS A 146 38.42 -26.71 4.46
CA LYS A 146 39.09 -26.68 3.16
C LYS A 146 38.39 -25.71 2.23
N GLU A 147 39.05 -25.37 1.13
CA GLU A 147 38.43 -24.58 0.07
C GLU A 147 37.31 -25.38 -0.60
N ASN A 148 36.18 -24.71 -0.82
CA ASN A 148 35.01 -25.19 -1.53
C ASN A 148 34.76 -24.26 -2.72
N VAL A 149 34.23 -24.82 -3.80
CA VAL A 149 33.72 -24.05 -4.95
C VAL A 149 32.20 -24.07 -4.90
N LEU A 150 31.60 -22.90 -4.78
CA LEU A 150 30.16 -22.70 -4.93
C LEU A 150 29.91 -22.12 -6.32
N ALA A 151 29.09 -22.79 -7.12
CA ALA A 151 28.69 -22.34 -8.45
C ALA A 151 27.15 -22.21 -8.52
N ILE A 152 26.66 -21.12 -9.08
CA ILE A 152 25.22 -20.84 -9.22
C ILE A 152 24.94 -20.59 -10.69
N ARG A 153 24.03 -21.37 -11.26
CA ARG A 153 23.52 -21.22 -12.62
C ARG A 153 22.18 -20.53 -12.55
N ILE A 154 22.03 -19.37 -13.19
CA ILE A 154 20.79 -18.60 -13.31
C ILE A 154 20.30 -18.65 -14.76
N TYR A 155 18.98 -18.67 -14.95
CA TYR A 155 18.36 -18.36 -16.24
C TYR A 155 17.41 -17.19 -16.06
N ASP A 156 17.68 -16.12 -16.78
CA ASP A 156 16.85 -14.92 -16.85
C ASP A 156 15.92 -15.01 -18.06
N THR A 157 14.63 -14.77 -17.82
CA THR A 157 13.54 -14.79 -18.79
C THR A 157 13.25 -13.41 -19.39
N GLY A 158 13.79 -12.34 -18.80
CA GLY A 158 13.72 -10.98 -19.29
C GLY A 158 13.83 -9.93 -18.16
N GLY A 159 14.58 -8.86 -18.41
CA GLY A 159 14.66 -7.71 -17.51
C GLY A 159 16.04 -7.55 -16.90
N ASP A 160 16.10 -7.41 -15.58
CA ASP A 160 17.35 -7.34 -14.82
C ASP A 160 17.68 -8.71 -14.20
N GLY A 161 18.70 -9.39 -14.72
CA GLY A 161 19.05 -10.75 -14.35
C GLY A 161 20.13 -10.91 -13.28
N GLY A 162 20.17 -12.12 -12.70
CA GLY A 162 21.25 -12.58 -11.82
C GLY A 162 20.89 -12.73 -10.35
N ILE A 163 21.90 -12.58 -9.48
CA ILE A 163 21.73 -12.61 -8.03
C ILE A 163 22.14 -11.25 -7.48
N TYR A 164 21.30 -10.64 -6.63
CA TYR A 164 21.59 -9.31 -6.10
C TYR A 164 21.03 -9.03 -4.70
N GLY A 165 21.69 -8.13 -3.98
CA GLY A 165 21.32 -7.64 -2.66
C GLY A 165 22.44 -7.77 -1.62
N ASP A 166 22.06 -7.82 -0.34
CA ASP A 166 23.05 -7.69 0.76
C ASP A 166 23.25 -8.96 1.59
N ASN A 167 22.42 -9.99 1.42
CA ASN A 167 22.39 -11.17 2.29
C ASN A 167 22.99 -12.42 1.62
N PHE A 168 24.30 -12.38 1.38
CA PHE A 168 25.08 -13.52 0.88
C PHE A 168 25.92 -14.11 2.00
N SER A 169 25.57 -15.30 2.50
CA SER A 169 26.30 -15.93 3.60
C SER A 169 26.17 -17.44 3.67
N LEU A 170 27.15 -18.07 4.31
CA LEU A 170 27.10 -19.45 4.80
C LEU A 170 27.13 -19.46 6.32
N GLY A 171 26.09 -20.04 6.93
CA GLY A 171 25.96 -20.23 8.36
C GLY A 171 25.39 -21.61 8.66
N MET A 172 25.24 -21.98 9.93
CA MET A 172 24.48 -23.19 10.27
C MET A 172 23.00 -22.82 10.46
N ALA A 173 22.09 -23.64 9.94
CA ALA A 173 20.69 -23.55 10.32
C ALA A 173 20.56 -23.84 11.82
N ASP A 174 19.74 -23.07 12.52
CA ASP A 174 19.54 -23.21 13.96
C ASP A 174 18.07 -23.52 14.28
N VAL A 175 17.83 -23.92 15.53
CA VAL A 175 16.51 -24.35 15.98
C VAL A 175 15.45 -23.27 15.74
N MET A 176 15.79 -21.99 15.95
CA MET A 176 14.84 -20.88 15.78
C MET A 176 14.52 -20.51 14.33
N ASP A 177 15.30 -20.97 13.35
CA ASP A 177 15.02 -20.72 11.93
C ASP A 177 13.70 -21.37 11.47
N HIS A 178 13.22 -22.34 12.23
CA HIS A 178 11.97 -23.05 11.96
C HIS A 178 10.78 -22.48 12.72
N VAL A 179 11.00 -21.56 13.67
CA VAL A 179 9.96 -21.01 14.54
C VAL A 179 9.43 -19.70 13.97
N THR A 180 8.10 -19.58 13.94
CA THR A 180 7.42 -18.32 13.61
C THR A 180 6.58 -17.87 14.80
N VAL A 181 6.81 -16.64 15.25
CA VAL A 181 5.86 -15.90 16.09
C VAL A 181 4.83 -15.24 15.17
N ASN A 182 3.72 -15.92 14.91
CA ASN A 182 2.66 -15.42 14.05
C ASN A 182 1.80 -14.41 14.81
N THR A 183 1.82 -13.16 14.34
CA THR A 183 1.05 -12.05 14.89
C THR A 183 -0.04 -11.55 13.94
N ASP A 184 -0.48 -12.38 12.98
CA ASP A 184 -1.44 -11.97 11.94
C ASP A 184 -2.88 -11.82 12.47
N GLY A 185 -3.13 -12.26 13.71
CA GLY A 185 -4.42 -12.08 14.38
C GLY A 185 -4.76 -10.60 14.58
N ASP A 186 -6.01 -10.24 14.32
CA ASP A 186 -6.46 -8.86 14.44
C ASP A 186 -6.52 -8.41 15.91
N TYR A 187 -6.28 -7.12 16.14
CA TYR A 187 -6.55 -6.52 17.44
C TYR A 187 -8.05 -6.35 17.67
N SER A 188 -8.50 -6.65 18.88
CA SER A 188 -9.85 -6.41 19.34
C SER A 188 -9.85 -5.30 20.38
N PHE A 189 -10.52 -4.19 20.07
CA PHE A 189 -10.74 -3.11 21.02
C PHE A 189 -11.89 -3.45 21.96
N GLN A 190 -11.56 -3.54 23.24
CA GLN A 190 -12.45 -3.85 24.34
C GLN A 190 -12.97 -2.55 25.00
N GLU A 191 -13.75 -2.68 26.07
CA GLU A 191 -14.19 -1.54 26.88
C GLU A 191 -12.99 -0.74 27.44
N ASN A 192 -13.18 0.56 27.70
CA ASN A 192 -12.17 1.45 28.31
C ASN A 192 -10.82 1.56 27.55
N ASN A 193 -10.83 1.44 26.21
CA ASN A 193 -9.63 1.43 25.36
C ASN A 193 -8.62 0.33 25.71
N SER A 194 -9.10 -0.81 26.25
CA SER A 194 -8.26 -1.99 26.37
C SER A 194 -8.14 -2.70 25.02
N LEU A 195 -7.00 -3.35 24.79
CA LEU A 195 -6.64 -3.98 23.52
C LEU A 195 -6.32 -5.45 23.75
N ALA A 196 -7.02 -6.31 23.01
CA ALA A 196 -6.81 -7.75 23.06
C ALA A 196 -6.29 -8.27 21.72
N LYS A 197 -5.47 -9.31 21.74
CA LYS A 197 -5.01 -10.01 20.53
C LYS A 197 -4.62 -11.43 20.87
N SER A 198 -4.67 -12.30 19.87
CA SER A 198 -4.21 -13.68 19.94
C SER A 198 -3.06 -13.89 18.96
N ILE A 199 -2.00 -14.55 19.41
CA ILE A 199 -0.83 -14.90 18.61
C ILE A 199 -0.56 -16.40 18.64
N LYS A 200 0.22 -16.90 17.69
CA LYS A 200 0.60 -18.31 17.61
C LYS A 200 2.10 -18.48 17.50
N LEU A 201 2.65 -19.46 18.22
CA LEU A 201 3.97 -20.02 17.96
C LEU A 201 3.81 -21.27 17.10
N ILE A 202 4.47 -21.28 15.96
CA ILE A 202 4.39 -22.35 14.96
C ILE A 202 5.82 -22.79 14.63
N THR A 203 6.01 -24.07 14.34
CA THR A 203 7.27 -24.57 13.79
C THR A 203 7.04 -25.45 12.56
N THR A 204 8.01 -25.45 11.65
CA THR A 204 8.05 -26.35 10.48
C THR A 204 8.84 -27.64 10.71
N ASN A 205 9.65 -27.72 11.77
CA ASN A 205 10.48 -28.89 12.07
C ASN A 205 9.87 -29.82 13.14
N LYS A 206 10.41 -31.03 13.27
CA LYS A 206 9.97 -32.04 14.25
C LYS A 206 10.47 -31.78 15.67
N TYR A 207 11.25 -30.72 15.88
CA TYR A 207 11.75 -30.36 17.21
C TYR A 207 10.58 -30.06 18.16
N GLN A 208 10.72 -30.51 19.40
CA GLN A 208 9.72 -30.30 20.45
C GLN A 208 10.15 -29.09 21.28
N TYR A 209 9.56 -27.93 20.99
CA TYR A 209 9.88 -26.69 21.69
C TYR A 209 9.21 -26.70 23.05
N GLN A 210 10.01 -26.43 24.08
CA GLN A 210 9.55 -26.26 25.45
C GLN A 210 10.28 -25.06 26.03
N GLY A 211 9.55 -24.06 26.50
CA GLY A 211 10.18 -22.83 26.96
C GLY A 211 9.19 -21.80 27.44
N THR A 212 9.51 -20.53 27.24
CA THR A 212 8.70 -19.41 27.69
C THR A 212 8.46 -18.40 26.60
N LEU A 213 7.23 -17.90 26.53
CA LEU A 213 6.85 -16.74 25.73
C LEU A 213 6.71 -15.53 26.67
N ALA A 214 7.67 -14.61 26.57
CA ALA A 214 7.62 -13.31 27.19
C ALA A 214 6.94 -12.29 26.26
N PHE A 215 6.14 -11.43 26.87
CA PHE A 215 5.40 -10.37 26.23
C PHE A 215 5.71 -9.06 26.95
N LYS A 216 6.20 -8.05 26.23
CA LYS A 216 6.63 -6.77 26.80
C LYS A 216 6.04 -5.61 26.02
N VAL A 217 5.29 -4.74 26.70
CA VAL A 217 4.71 -3.51 26.14
C VAL A 217 5.49 -2.32 26.65
N THR A 218 6.04 -1.54 25.73
CA THR A 218 6.88 -0.39 26.02
C THR A 218 6.25 0.86 25.42
N ASP A 219 6.22 1.94 26.19
CA ASP A 219 5.91 3.28 25.67
C ASP A 219 7.11 3.79 24.86
N PRO A 220 7.00 3.92 23.52
CA PRO A 220 8.11 4.34 22.68
C PRO A 220 8.54 5.79 22.91
N GLU A 221 7.69 6.62 23.55
CA GLU A 221 8.01 8.01 23.87
C GLU A 221 8.96 8.12 25.07
N THR A 222 8.75 7.29 26.09
CA THR A 222 9.44 7.39 27.39
C THR A 222 10.40 6.23 27.65
N GLY A 223 10.31 5.15 26.88
CA GLY A 223 11.01 3.88 27.13
C GLY A 223 10.44 3.08 28.30
N ALA A 224 9.36 3.54 28.94
CA ALA A 224 8.77 2.89 30.10
C ALA A 224 8.10 1.57 29.71
N VAL A 225 8.41 0.50 30.45
CA VAL A 225 7.72 -0.79 30.34
C VAL A 225 6.42 -0.69 31.13
N ILE A 226 5.29 -0.71 30.43
CA ILE A 226 3.98 -0.53 31.04
C ILE A 226 3.27 -1.86 31.33
N TYR A 227 3.72 -2.95 30.70
CA TYR A 227 3.24 -4.29 30.94
C TYR A 227 4.29 -5.32 30.51
N GLU A 228 4.51 -6.33 31.34
CA GLU A 228 5.38 -7.46 31.01
C GLU A 228 4.81 -8.74 31.61
N LYS A 229 4.78 -9.83 30.82
CA LYS A 229 4.30 -11.12 31.28
C LYS A 229 5.02 -12.26 30.55
N THR A 230 5.41 -13.27 31.30
CA THR A 230 6.04 -14.48 30.76
C THR A 230 5.16 -15.68 31.04
N ASN A 231 4.95 -16.52 30.02
CA ASN A 231 4.08 -17.69 30.10
C ASN A 231 4.83 -18.91 29.58
N PRO A 232 4.67 -20.10 30.20
CA PRO A 232 5.16 -21.34 29.62
C PRO A 232 4.55 -21.56 28.23
N ALA A 233 5.38 -21.96 27.26
CA ALA A 233 4.96 -22.18 25.88
C ALA A 233 5.60 -23.47 25.35
N ASN A 234 4.76 -24.36 24.83
CA ASN A 234 5.18 -25.65 24.28
C ASN A 234 4.48 -25.88 22.94
N PHE A 235 5.23 -26.20 21.89
CA PHE A 235 4.66 -26.44 20.55
C PHE A 235 5.55 -27.35 19.71
N THR A 236 4.96 -27.92 18.66
CA THR A 236 5.66 -28.74 17.67
C THR A 236 4.95 -28.66 16.32
N ALA A 237 5.53 -29.23 15.26
CA ALA A 237 4.92 -29.26 13.95
C ALA A 237 3.50 -29.87 14.01
N GLY A 238 2.53 -29.15 13.44
CA GLY A 238 1.11 -29.53 13.48
C GLY A 238 0.39 -29.29 14.81
N LYS A 239 1.07 -28.82 15.86
CA LYS A 239 0.49 -28.49 17.17
C LYS A 239 0.99 -27.11 17.66
N PRO A 240 0.42 -26.01 17.13
CA PRO A 240 0.85 -24.66 17.48
C PRO A 240 0.45 -24.30 18.93
N PHE A 241 1.24 -23.45 19.58
CA PHE A 241 0.86 -22.83 20.85
C PHE A 241 0.13 -21.52 20.57
N THR A 242 -1.05 -21.33 21.14
CA THR A 242 -1.82 -20.09 21.00
C THR A 242 -1.84 -19.35 22.34
N TYR A 243 -1.59 -18.04 22.29
CA TYR A 243 -1.65 -17.18 23.47
C TYR A 243 -2.50 -15.94 23.18
N SER A 244 -3.45 -15.65 24.06
CA SER A 244 -4.26 -14.44 24.01
C SER A 244 -3.96 -13.55 25.20
N PHE A 245 -3.85 -12.25 24.95
CA PHE A 245 -3.58 -11.24 25.97
C PHE A 245 -4.56 -10.08 25.87
N VAL A 246 -4.67 -9.33 26.97
CA VAL A 246 -5.39 -8.07 27.05
C VAL A 246 -4.46 -7.05 27.70
N ILE A 247 -4.28 -5.90 27.04
CA ILE A 247 -3.57 -4.75 27.59
C ILE A 247 -4.63 -3.77 28.11
N ALA A 248 -4.63 -3.54 29.41
CA ALA A 248 -5.63 -2.67 30.03
C ALA A 248 -5.31 -1.19 29.80
N ARG A 249 -6.32 -0.43 29.35
CA ARG A 249 -6.42 1.04 29.45
C ARG A 249 -5.19 1.79 28.90
N LEU A 250 -5.00 1.72 27.59
CA LEU A 250 -3.95 2.48 26.90
C LEU A 250 -4.38 3.92 26.59
N ALA A 251 -3.43 4.85 26.69
CA ALA A 251 -3.62 6.19 26.11
C ALA A 251 -3.78 6.08 24.58
N LYS A 252 -4.36 7.10 23.95
CA LYS A 252 -4.57 7.15 22.49
C LYS A 252 -3.27 7.43 21.73
N LYS A 253 -2.32 6.49 21.79
CA LYS A 253 -1.07 6.46 21.05
C LYS A 253 -0.61 5.02 20.84
N SER A 254 0.30 4.81 19.90
CA SER A 254 0.95 3.52 19.66
C SER A 254 1.93 3.16 20.79
N TYR A 255 1.95 1.87 21.16
CA TYR A 255 2.95 1.25 22.02
C TYR A 255 3.71 0.19 21.23
N THR A 256 4.95 -0.10 21.61
CA THR A 256 5.71 -1.22 21.04
C THR A 256 5.44 -2.47 21.86
N ILE A 257 5.08 -3.56 21.18
CA ILE A 257 5.00 -4.89 21.76
C ILE A 257 6.18 -5.72 21.26
N ALA A 258 6.88 -6.39 22.19
CA ALA A 258 7.85 -7.43 21.88
C ALA A 258 7.34 -8.79 22.39
N TYR A 259 7.35 -9.78 21.51
CA TYR A 259 7.08 -11.19 21.78
C TYR A 259 8.40 -11.95 21.70
N THR A 260 8.91 -12.43 22.84
CA THR A 260 10.16 -13.19 22.90
C THR A 260 9.83 -14.62 23.29
N PHE A 261 10.02 -15.56 22.37
CA PHE A 261 10.03 -16.97 22.72
C PHE A 261 11.46 -17.43 22.98
N THR A 262 11.69 -18.04 24.14
CA THR A 262 12.99 -18.62 24.52
C THR A 262 12.80 -20.11 24.72
N ASP A 263 13.55 -20.93 23.99
CA ASP A 263 13.55 -22.38 24.15
C ASP A 263 14.46 -22.80 25.31
N GLN A 264 13.95 -23.65 26.19
CA GLN A 264 14.61 -24.05 27.43
C GLN A 264 15.85 -24.92 27.18
N LYS A 265 15.83 -25.74 26.13
CA LYS A 265 16.90 -26.74 25.88
C LYS A 265 18.09 -26.13 25.16
N SER A 266 17.82 -25.30 24.16
CA SER A 266 18.84 -24.62 23.37
C SER A 266 19.29 -23.30 23.97
N GLY A 267 18.46 -22.67 24.82
CA GLY A 267 18.68 -21.31 25.31
C GLY A 267 18.55 -20.23 24.23
N LYS A 268 18.17 -20.61 23.01
CA LYS A 268 18.00 -19.69 21.88
C LYS A 268 16.65 -18.99 21.99
N GLU A 269 16.58 -17.79 21.41
CA GLU A 269 15.36 -16.99 21.40
C GLU A 269 15.03 -16.49 20.00
N ILE A 270 13.74 -16.22 19.78
CA ILE A 270 13.23 -15.46 18.65
C ILE A 270 12.37 -14.32 19.18
N VAL A 271 12.57 -13.13 18.62
CA VAL A 271 11.84 -11.92 18.98
C VAL A 271 11.04 -11.42 17.79
N ARG A 272 9.76 -11.12 18.00
CA ARG A 272 8.91 -10.41 17.05
C ARG A 272 8.42 -9.13 17.69
N THR A 273 8.48 -8.02 16.97
CA THR A 273 7.97 -6.73 17.42
C THR A 273 6.87 -6.21 16.51
N GLU A 274 5.93 -5.46 17.09
CA GLU A 274 4.89 -4.71 16.37
C GLU A 274 4.44 -3.50 17.20
N THR A 275 3.67 -2.60 16.59
CA THR A 275 3.03 -1.48 17.29
C THR A 275 1.56 -1.80 17.59
N THR A 276 0.95 -1.09 18.54
CA THR A 276 -0.48 -1.22 18.86
C THR A 276 -1.34 -0.18 18.13
N PRO A 277 -2.54 -0.53 17.66
CA PRO A 277 -3.47 0.44 17.09
C PRO A 277 -4.08 1.33 18.17
N TYR A 278 -4.55 2.50 17.78
CA TYR A 278 -5.33 3.38 18.64
C TYR A 278 -6.32 4.20 17.81
N ILE A 279 -7.47 4.53 18.40
CA ILE A 279 -8.57 5.22 17.69
C ILE A 279 -8.69 6.67 18.15
N LEU A 280 -8.42 7.61 17.25
CA LEU A 280 -8.65 9.04 17.47
C LEU A 280 -10.12 9.41 17.22
N THR A 281 -10.68 8.92 16.10
CA THR A 281 -12.04 9.20 15.64
C THR A 281 -13.08 8.83 16.72
N PRO A 282 -13.89 9.80 17.17
CA PRO A 282 -14.98 9.53 18.10
C PRO A 282 -16.06 8.64 17.50
N TYR A 283 -16.88 8.02 18.34
CA TYR A 283 -18.09 7.36 17.86
C TYR A 283 -19.06 8.37 17.23
N PRO A 284 -19.76 7.99 16.15
CA PRO A 284 -20.76 8.86 15.54
C PRO A 284 -21.89 9.16 16.52
N SER A 285 -22.41 10.39 16.45
CA SER A 285 -23.56 10.81 17.23
C SER A 285 -24.81 9.97 16.91
N ALA A 286 -25.63 9.69 17.92
CA ALA A 286 -26.93 9.06 17.70
C ALA A 286 -27.95 10.03 17.04
N LYS A 287 -27.75 11.35 17.17
CA LYS A 287 -28.56 12.36 16.47
C LYS A 287 -28.14 12.45 14.99
N PRO A 288 -29.07 12.79 14.07
CA PRO A 288 -28.74 12.89 12.66
C PRO A 288 -27.65 13.90 12.37
N LYS A 289 -26.72 13.54 11.49
CA LYS A 289 -25.75 14.43 10.86
C LYS A 289 -25.74 14.14 9.36
N ILE A 290 -25.81 15.18 8.55
CA ILE A 290 -25.68 15.09 7.09
C ILE A 290 -24.21 15.38 6.76
N ASN A 291 -23.54 14.42 6.13
CA ASN A 291 -22.13 14.45 5.76
C ASN A 291 -21.97 14.82 4.26
N GLY A 292 -20.83 14.47 3.66
CA GLY A 292 -20.53 14.66 2.24
C GLY A 292 -20.31 16.12 1.82
N ALA A 293 -20.08 16.31 0.53
CA ALA A 293 -19.89 17.63 -0.09
C ALA A 293 -21.15 18.52 -0.02
N ASP A 294 -20.94 19.83 -0.18
CA ASP A 294 -22.03 20.82 -0.32
C ASP A 294 -22.48 20.99 -1.79
N VAL A 295 -21.80 20.32 -2.74
CA VAL A 295 -22.04 20.42 -4.18
C VAL A 295 -22.05 19.03 -4.82
N TYR A 296 -22.84 18.85 -5.88
CA TYR A 296 -22.86 17.65 -6.72
C TYR A 296 -23.10 18.04 -8.18
N GLY A 297 -22.32 17.47 -9.10
CA GLY A 297 -22.39 17.81 -10.53
C GLY A 297 -22.90 16.66 -11.37
N ALA A 298 -23.79 16.94 -12.32
CA ALA A 298 -24.30 15.99 -13.30
C ALA A 298 -24.49 16.66 -14.67
N ARG A 299 -24.37 15.91 -15.77
CA ARG A 299 -24.63 16.45 -17.12
C ARG A 299 -26.12 16.46 -17.45
N PRO A 300 -26.58 17.42 -18.28
CA PRO A 300 -27.98 17.53 -18.64
C PRO A 300 -28.47 16.29 -19.37
N GLY A 301 -29.63 15.76 -18.98
CA GLY A 301 -30.28 14.61 -19.63
C GLY A 301 -29.71 13.25 -19.23
N ASN A 302 -28.55 13.20 -18.59
CA ASN A 302 -27.95 11.94 -18.14
C ASN A 302 -28.66 11.36 -16.90
N PRO A 303 -28.62 10.03 -16.68
CA PRO A 303 -29.10 9.42 -15.46
C PRO A 303 -28.42 10.00 -14.22
N PHE A 304 -29.23 10.42 -13.25
CA PHE A 304 -28.81 10.97 -11.97
C PHE A 304 -28.96 9.90 -10.88
N LEU A 305 -27.93 9.77 -10.04
CA LEU A 305 -27.92 8.93 -8.84
C LEU A 305 -27.14 9.67 -7.76
N TYR A 306 -27.74 9.86 -6.59
CA TYR A 306 -27.06 10.44 -5.42
C TYR A 306 -27.69 9.90 -4.13
N LEU A 307 -26.88 9.28 -3.28
CA LEU A 307 -27.28 8.89 -1.93
C LEU A 307 -26.93 10.02 -0.95
N ILE A 308 -27.90 10.52 -0.18
CA ILE A 308 -27.66 11.52 0.86
C ILE A 308 -26.85 10.87 2.01
N PRO A 309 -25.57 11.23 2.21
CA PRO A 309 -24.75 10.61 3.23
C PRO A 309 -25.13 11.15 4.61
N ALA A 310 -25.69 10.28 5.47
CA ALA A 310 -26.10 10.69 6.81
C ALA A 310 -25.83 9.63 7.88
N THR A 311 -25.27 10.06 9.01
CA THR A 311 -25.13 9.26 10.22
C THR A 311 -26.24 9.56 11.22
N GLY A 312 -26.50 8.61 12.11
CA GLY A 312 -27.50 8.73 13.17
C GLY A 312 -28.12 7.39 13.52
N LYS A 313 -28.82 7.32 14.65
CA LYS A 313 -29.59 6.13 15.02
C LYS A 313 -30.68 5.88 13.97
N LYS A 314 -30.70 4.69 13.37
CA LYS A 314 -31.74 4.24 12.43
C LYS A 314 -33.08 3.99 13.17
N PRO A 315 -34.23 4.07 12.49
CA PRO A 315 -34.39 4.48 11.08
C PRO A 315 -34.18 5.98 10.89
N LEU A 316 -33.62 6.35 9.75
CA LEU A 316 -33.51 7.73 9.27
C LEU A 316 -34.59 7.96 8.22
N ILE A 317 -35.20 9.15 8.24
CA ILE A 317 -36.16 9.60 7.22
C ILE A 317 -35.58 10.84 6.53
N TYR A 318 -35.61 10.82 5.21
CA TYR A 318 -35.01 11.83 4.34
C TYR A 318 -36.09 12.70 3.69
N LYS A 319 -35.78 13.97 3.53
CA LYS A 319 -36.57 14.95 2.78
C LYS A 319 -35.62 15.85 1.98
N ALA A 320 -36.03 16.22 0.76
CA ALA A 320 -35.31 17.16 -0.08
C ALA A 320 -36.30 18.19 -0.64
N ASP A 321 -36.15 19.45 -0.22
CA ASP A 321 -36.96 20.58 -0.70
C ASP A 321 -36.19 21.34 -1.77
N GLY A 322 -36.85 21.67 -2.89
CA GLY A 322 -36.24 22.39 -4.01
C GLY A 322 -35.52 21.50 -5.03
N LEU A 323 -35.83 20.18 -5.07
CA LEU A 323 -35.31 19.31 -6.12
C LEU A 323 -35.70 19.83 -7.52
N PRO A 324 -34.77 19.86 -8.48
CA PRO A 324 -35.09 20.20 -9.87
C PRO A 324 -36.10 19.20 -10.46
N ALA A 325 -36.92 19.70 -11.38
CA ALA A 325 -37.88 18.87 -12.09
C ALA A 325 -37.18 17.70 -12.80
N GLY A 326 -37.69 16.49 -12.59
CA GLY A 326 -37.12 15.26 -13.12
C GLY A 326 -36.33 14.44 -12.11
N LEU A 327 -36.00 14.99 -10.93
CA LEU A 327 -35.45 14.22 -9.81
C LEU A 327 -36.51 13.84 -8.78
N ALA A 328 -36.35 12.66 -8.17
CA ALA A 328 -37.19 12.18 -7.09
C ALA A 328 -36.31 11.60 -5.96
N LEU A 329 -36.74 11.81 -4.72
CA LEU A 329 -36.12 11.24 -3.53
C LEU A 329 -36.95 10.05 -3.03
N ASP A 330 -36.29 8.92 -2.77
CA ASP A 330 -36.83 7.90 -1.88
C ASP A 330 -36.55 8.30 -0.42
N ALA A 331 -37.62 8.65 0.31
CA ALA A 331 -37.55 9.14 1.68
C ALA A 331 -37.05 8.11 2.71
N LYS A 332 -37.03 6.81 2.38
CA LYS A 332 -36.56 5.74 3.28
C LYS A 332 -35.08 5.43 3.08
N THR A 333 -34.63 5.44 1.84
CA THR A 333 -33.24 5.09 1.49
C THR A 333 -32.34 6.31 1.44
N GLY A 334 -32.90 7.50 1.17
CA GLY A 334 -32.11 8.72 0.98
C GLY A 334 -31.54 8.85 -0.44
N ILE A 335 -31.93 7.98 -1.37
CA ILE A 335 -31.44 7.97 -2.75
C ILE A 335 -32.28 8.93 -3.60
N ILE A 336 -31.61 9.84 -4.29
CA ILE A 336 -32.16 10.73 -5.30
C ILE A 336 -31.82 10.15 -6.67
N THR A 337 -32.83 9.93 -7.51
CA THR A 337 -32.65 9.46 -8.89
C THR A 337 -33.47 10.28 -9.88
N GLY A 338 -33.15 10.15 -11.17
CA GLY A 338 -33.91 10.77 -12.25
C GLY A 338 -33.03 11.31 -13.36
N SER A 339 -33.44 12.39 -14.01
CA SER A 339 -32.65 13.12 -14.99
C SER A 339 -33.14 14.57 -15.08
N VAL A 340 -32.24 15.52 -15.33
CA VAL A 340 -32.57 16.94 -15.46
C VAL A 340 -31.97 17.45 -16.77
N SER A 341 -32.80 17.95 -17.68
CA SER A 341 -32.33 18.48 -18.97
C SER A 341 -31.92 19.95 -18.89
N GLN A 342 -32.44 20.70 -17.92
CA GLN A 342 -32.18 22.13 -17.81
C GLN A 342 -30.89 22.38 -17.02
N LYS A 343 -29.89 23.00 -17.68
CA LYS A 343 -28.67 23.48 -17.03
C LYS A 343 -28.98 24.51 -15.95
N GLY A 344 -28.25 24.46 -14.84
CA GLY A 344 -28.39 25.42 -13.74
C GLY A 344 -27.90 24.87 -12.41
N ASP A 345 -27.75 25.78 -11.45
CA ASP A 345 -27.45 25.46 -10.05
C ASP A 345 -28.74 25.46 -9.24
N TYR A 346 -29.05 24.31 -8.64
CA TYR A 346 -30.27 24.09 -7.87
C TYR A 346 -29.91 23.91 -6.39
N PRO A 347 -30.12 24.93 -5.53
CA PRO A 347 -29.95 24.76 -4.09
C PRO A 347 -31.09 23.91 -3.52
N VAL A 348 -30.74 22.72 -3.04
CA VAL A 348 -31.67 21.75 -2.44
C VAL A 348 -31.46 21.73 -0.94
N THR A 349 -32.54 21.87 -0.17
CA THR A 349 -32.51 21.76 1.28
C THR A 349 -32.76 20.31 1.68
N LEU A 350 -31.72 19.62 2.12
CA LEU A 350 -31.78 18.25 2.62
C LEU A 350 -32.11 18.26 4.10
N THR A 351 -33.06 17.43 4.53
CA THR A 351 -33.42 17.24 5.93
C THR A 351 -33.42 15.76 6.28
N VAL A 352 -32.71 15.39 7.35
CA VAL A 352 -32.64 14.01 7.86
C VAL A 352 -33.11 13.99 9.29
N THR A 353 -34.05 13.10 9.59
CA THR A 353 -34.73 13.01 10.89
C THR A 353 -34.67 11.60 11.45
N ASN A 354 -34.50 11.48 12.77
CA ASN A 354 -34.77 10.27 13.54
C ASN A 354 -35.49 10.61 14.84
N SER A 355 -35.67 9.63 15.72
CA SER A 355 -36.36 9.80 17.01
C SER A 355 -35.66 10.76 18.00
N LEU A 356 -34.41 11.16 17.74
CA LEU A 356 -33.60 12.02 18.62
C LEU A 356 -33.46 13.45 18.10
N GLY A 357 -33.94 13.74 16.89
CA GLY A 357 -33.93 15.09 16.31
C GLY A 357 -33.90 15.11 14.80
N SER A 358 -33.69 16.31 14.26
CA SER A 358 -33.61 16.57 12.82
C SER A 358 -32.41 17.45 12.51
N LYS A 359 -31.82 17.27 11.33
CA LYS A 359 -30.71 18.08 10.82
C LYS A 359 -30.98 18.49 9.38
N THR A 360 -30.64 19.73 9.04
CA THR A 360 -30.77 20.28 7.69
C THR A 360 -29.41 20.71 7.16
N LYS A 361 -29.22 20.55 5.85
CA LYS A 361 -28.03 20.96 5.10
C LYS A 361 -28.46 21.36 3.68
N THR A 362 -27.82 22.38 3.10
CA THR A 362 -28.02 22.72 1.68
C THR A 362 -27.02 21.95 0.81
N LEU A 363 -27.50 21.32 -0.25
CA LEU A 363 -26.72 20.73 -1.33
C LEU A 363 -27.01 21.52 -2.60
N THR A 364 -25.99 22.01 -3.30
CA THR A 364 -26.16 22.57 -4.64
C THR A 364 -26.01 21.46 -5.68
N ILE A 365 -27.09 21.13 -6.39
CA ILE A 365 -27.04 20.26 -7.56
C ILE A 365 -26.74 21.14 -8.78
N SER A 366 -25.57 20.97 -9.38
CA SER A 366 -25.12 21.69 -10.57
C SER A 366 -25.35 20.82 -11.80
N ILE A 367 -26.35 21.17 -12.62
CA ILE A 367 -26.58 20.54 -13.92
C ILE A 367 -25.81 21.34 -14.97
N GLY A 368 -24.70 20.78 -15.48
CA GLY A 368 -23.75 21.50 -16.32
C GLY A 368 -22.77 20.59 -17.04
N ASP A 369 -21.68 21.15 -17.53
CA ASP A 369 -20.71 20.38 -18.33
C ASP A 369 -19.69 19.61 -17.46
N LYS A 370 -19.66 19.87 -16.15
CA LYS A 370 -18.73 19.25 -15.19
C LYS A 370 -19.44 18.25 -14.27
N ILE A 371 -18.77 17.13 -14.05
CA ILE A 371 -19.09 16.10 -13.03
C ILE A 371 -17.91 15.98 -12.08
N GLY A 372 -18.06 15.25 -10.96
CA GLY A 372 -16.98 15.08 -9.99
C GLY A 372 -16.53 16.42 -9.41
N LEU A 373 -17.45 17.23 -8.87
CA LEU A 373 -17.12 18.56 -8.33
C LEU A 373 -16.30 18.51 -7.04
N THR A 374 -16.23 17.36 -6.39
CA THR A 374 -15.32 17.00 -5.31
C THR A 374 -14.59 15.71 -5.66
N PRO A 375 -13.44 15.41 -5.02
CA PRO A 375 -12.69 14.18 -5.30
C PRO A 375 -13.56 12.95 -5.05
N ALA A 376 -13.33 11.86 -5.79
CA ALA A 376 -14.06 10.63 -5.54
C ALA A 376 -13.69 10.02 -4.19
N LEU A 377 -14.71 9.60 -3.45
CA LEU A 377 -14.58 8.70 -2.31
C LEU A 377 -15.03 7.31 -2.75
N GLY A 378 -14.10 6.37 -2.84
CA GLY A 378 -14.39 5.06 -3.39
C GLY A 378 -13.49 3.95 -2.90
N TRP A 379 -13.57 2.85 -3.61
CA TRP A 379 -12.78 1.64 -3.41
C TRP A 379 -12.33 1.13 -4.79
N ASN A 380 -11.14 0.52 -4.86
CA ASN A 380 -10.61 -0.11 -6.05
C ASN A 380 -10.07 -1.52 -5.71
N SER A 381 -10.34 -2.50 -6.59
CA SER A 381 -10.02 -3.91 -6.35
C SER A 381 -8.54 -4.29 -6.38
N TRP A 382 -7.68 -3.49 -6.99
CA TRP A 382 -6.32 -3.90 -7.36
C TRP A 382 -5.45 -4.22 -6.14
N ASN A 383 -5.33 -3.29 -5.20
CA ASN A 383 -4.44 -3.47 -4.04
C ASN A 383 -4.89 -4.62 -3.13
N ALA A 384 -6.16 -5.00 -3.11
CA ALA A 384 -6.64 -6.14 -2.36
C ALA A 384 -6.38 -7.45 -3.11
N TRP A 385 -6.80 -7.52 -4.38
CA TRP A 385 -6.99 -8.82 -5.06
C TRP A 385 -6.21 -8.99 -6.35
N GLY A 386 -5.66 -7.92 -6.94
CA GLY A 386 -5.07 -7.95 -8.27
C GLY A 386 -5.97 -8.70 -9.26
N LEU A 387 -5.36 -9.59 -10.06
CA LEU A 387 -6.07 -10.43 -11.03
C LEU A 387 -7.03 -11.47 -10.42
N SER A 388 -7.02 -11.65 -9.09
CA SER A 388 -7.94 -12.58 -8.41
C SER A 388 -9.32 -11.97 -8.10
N VAL A 389 -9.59 -10.73 -8.53
CA VAL A 389 -10.91 -10.09 -8.40
C VAL A 389 -11.99 -10.87 -9.18
N ASN A 390 -13.20 -10.91 -8.62
CA ASN A 390 -14.39 -11.52 -9.22
C ASN A 390 -15.68 -10.81 -8.78
N ASP A 391 -16.81 -11.16 -9.40
CA ASP A 391 -18.14 -10.58 -9.12
C ASP A 391 -18.54 -10.62 -7.64
N GLU A 392 -18.34 -11.77 -6.96
CA GLU A 392 -18.71 -11.95 -5.55
C GLU A 392 -17.95 -10.98 -4.62
N LYS A 393 -16.63 -10.86 -4.81
CA LYS A 393 -15.77 -9.94 -4.04
C LYS A 393 -16.19 -8.47 -4.25
N VAL A 394 -16.56 -8.10 -5.47
CA VAL A 394 -17.05 -6.74 -5.78
C VAL A 394 -18.40 -6.49 -5.11
N LYS A 395 -19.33 -7.46 -5.14
CA LYS A 395 -20.63 -7.34 -4.45
C LYS A 395 -20.49 -7.24 -2.93
N ILE A 396 -19.59 -8.01 -2.33
CA ILE A 396 -19.25 -7.90 -0.90
C ILE A 396 -18.73 -6.48 -0.62
N SER A 397 -17.81 -5.97 -1.43
CA SER A 397 -17.26 -4.62 -1.25
C SER A 397 -18.32 -3.53 -1.34
N ALA A 398 -19.24 -3.64 -2.30
CA ALA A 398 -20.37 -2.73 -2.45
C ALA A 398 -21.31 -2.77 -1.23
N LYS A 399 -21.63 -3.97 -0.74
CA LYS A 399 -22.48 -4.12 0.45
C LYS A 399 -21.84 -3.52 1.69
N GLU A 400 -20.55 -3.78 1.90
CA GLU A 400 -19.79 -3.25 3.03
C GLU A 400 -19.64 -1.73 2.96
N MET A 401 -19.40 -1.17 1.77
CA MET A 401 -19.41 0.28 1.56
C MET A 401 -20.77 0.87 1.90
N SER A 402 -21.87 0.29 1.39
CA SER A 402 -23.24 0.75 1.68
C SER A 402 -23.53 0.73 3.18
N ASP A 403 -23.20 -0.38 3.86
CA ASP A 403 -23.54 -0.56 5.29
C ASP A 403 -22.70 0.31 6.24
N LYS A 404 -21.40 0.46 5.94
CA LYS A 404 -20.43 1.01 6.90
C LYS A 404 -19.92 2.40 6.54
N LEU A 405 -19.83 2.73 5.25
CA LEU A 405 -19.08 3.90 4.78
C LEU A 405 -19.93 4.93 4.03
N SER A 406 -21.00 4.53 3.35
CA SER A 406 -21.82 5.43 2.52
C SER A 406 -22.43 6.60 3.29
N ALA A 407 -22.74 6.40 4.57
CA ALA A 407 -23.18 7.45 5.49
C ALA A 407 -22.17 8.60 5.67
N TYR A 408 -20.91 8.38 5.29
CA TYR A 408 -19.81 9.36 5.34
C TYR A 408 -19.42 9.91 3.95
N GLY A 409 -20.07 9.46 2.87
CA GLY A 409 -19.88 9.97 1.51
C GLY A 409 -19.17 9.03 0.54
N TRP A 410 -18.67 7.87 1.01
CA TRP A 410 -18.05 6.86 0.14
C TRP A 410 -19.08 6.25 -0.82
N ASN A 411 -18.83 6.31 -2.13
CA ASN A 411 -19.84 5.96 -3.12
C ASN A 411 -19.33 5.26 -4.38
N TYR A 412 -18.03 5.17 -4.68
CA TYR A 412 -17.54 4.45 -5.86
C TYR A 412 -17.01 3.05 -5.54
N ILE A 413 -17.43 2.05 -6.32
CA ILE A 413 -16.90 0.68 -6.31
C ILE A 413 -16.23 0.40 -7.66
N ASN A 414 -14.90 0.48 -7.74
CA ASN A 414 -14.17 0.37 -8.99
C ASN A 414 -13.56 -1.03 -9.16
N ILE A 415 -13.84 -1.64 -10.32
CA ILE A 415 -13.24 -2.88 -10.78
C ILE A 415 -11.99 -2.54 -11.58
N ASP A 416 -10.85 -3.10 -11.17
CA ASP A 416 -9.57 -2.96 -11.86
C ASP A 416 -9.30 -4.12 -12.83
N ASP A 417 -8.07 -4.27 -13.30
CA ASP A 417 -7.66 -5.22 -14.35
C ASP A 417 -8.06 -6.69 -14.10
N GLY A 418 -8.27 -7.44 -15.19
CA GLY A 418 -8.54 -8.88 -15.18
C GLY A 418 -10.01 -9.27 -15.20
N TRP A 419 -10.92 -8.36 -15.59
CA TRP A 419 -12.34 -8.66 -15.78
C TRP A 419 -12.67 -9.07 -17.22
N GLU A 420 -11.80 -8.72 -18.16
CA GLU A 420 -11.97 -8.88 -19.60
C GLU A 420 -11.82 -10.34 -20.01
N ALA A 421 -12.56 -10.76 -21.04
CA ALA A 421 -12.34 -12.02 -21.72
C ALA A 421 -11.04 -12.01 -22.53
N GLU A 422 -10.59 -13.20 -22.92
CA GLU A 422 -9.40 -13.36 -23.75
C GLU A 422 -9.57 -12.76 -25.16
N ASN A 423 -10.79 -12.86 -25.70
CA ASN A 423 -11.15 -12.46 -27.06
C ASN A 423 -12.40 -11.57 -27.06
N ARG A 424 -12.43 -10.59 -27.97
CA ARG A 424 -13.62 -9.79 -28.25
C ARG A 424 -14.72 -10.68 -28.86
N ALA A 425 -15.97 -10.23 -28.77
CA ALA A 425 -17.06 -10.84 -29.51
C ALA A 425 -16.83 -10.69 -31.04
N ALA A 426 -17.56 -11.48 -31.83
CA ALA A 426 -17.42 -11.50 -33.30
C ALA A 426 -17.69 -10.14 -33.97
N ASP A 427 -18.46 -9.27 -33.32
CA ASP A 427 -18.78 -7.91 -33.77
C ASP A 427 -17.76 -6.84 -33.27
N GLY A 428 -16.73 -7.26 -32.54
CA GLY A 428 -15.69 -6.41 -31.96
C GLY A 428 -16.01 -5.90 -30.56
N ALA A 429 -17.18 -6.19 -29.99
CA ALA A 429 -17.52 -5.75 -28.64
C ALA A 429 -16.60 -6.39 -27.58
N ILE A 430 -16.18 -5.58 -26.60
CA ILE A 430 -15.50 -6.10 -25.41
C ILE A 430 -16.49 -6.90 -24.57
N VAL A 431 -16.03 -8.04 -24.04
CA VAL A 431 -16.85 -8.95 -23.23
C VAL A 431 -16.11 -9.34 -21.96
N ALA A 432 -16.84 -9.60 -20.89
CA ALA A 432 -16.28 -10.01 -19.61
C ALA A 432 -15.95 -11.52 -19.60
N ASN A 433 -14.98 -11.91 -18.77
CA ASN A 433 -14.65 -13.31 -18.54
C ASN A 433 -15.60 -14.00 -17.55
N SER A 434 -15.38 -15.30 -17.32
CA SER A 434 -16.23 -16.12 -16.45
C SER A 434 -16.26 -15.69 -14.97
N LYS A 435 -15.32 -14.84 -14.52
CA LYS A 435 -15.35 -14.27 -13.16
C LYS A 435 -16.42 -13.18 -13.00
N PHE A 436 -16.90 -12.63 -14.11
CA PHE A 436 -17.90 -11.57 -14.20
C PHE A 436 -18.98 -11.93 -15.23
N PRO A 437 -19.85 -12.90 -14.91
CA PRO A 437 -20.80 -13.45 -15.88
C PRO A 437 -21.92 -12.49 -16.29
N ASP A 438 -22.19 -11.44 -15.51
CA ASP A 438 -23.22 -10.44 -15.79
C ASP A 438 -22.82 -9.06 -15.26
N MET A 439 -22.11 -8.30 -16.09
CA MET A 439 -21.66 -6.94 -15.74
C MET A 439 -22.82 -5.98 -15.48
N LYS A 440 -23.93 -6.10 -16.23
CA LYS A 440 -25.10 -5.25 -16.03
C LYS A 440 -25.83 -5.59 -14.72
N GLY A 441 -25.98 -6.88 -14.40
CA GLY A 441 -26.54 -7.30 -13.12
C GLY A 441 -25.68 -6.84 -11.94
N LEU A 442 -24.36 -6.81 -12.10
CA LEU A 442 -23.43 -6.27 -11.10
C LEU A 442 -23.62 -4.76 -10.90
N THR A 443 -23.64 -3.96 -11.97
CA THR A 443 -23.84 -2.51 -11.86
C THR A 443 -25.23 -2.16 -11.31
N ASP A 444 -26.29 -2.83 -11.76
CA ASP A 444 -27.65 -2.66 -11.25
C ASP A 444 -27.72 -2.94 -9.73
N TYR A 445 -27.00 -3.97 -9.26
CA TYR A 445 -26.88 -4.25 -7.83
C TYR A 445 -26.17 -3.11 -7.09
N VAL A 446 -25.04 -2.61 -7.59
CA VAL A 446 -24.31 -1.50 -6.96
C VAL A 446 -25.16 -0.22 -6.93
N HIS A 447 -25.85 0.13 -8.02
CA HIS A 447 -26.75 1.29 -8.08
C HIS A 447 -27.94 1.14 -7.13
N SER A 448 -28.46 -0.07 -6.92
CA SER A 448 -29.55 -0.31 -5.97
C SER A 448 -29.18 0.02 -4.52
N LEU A 449 -27.88 0.05 -4.21
CA LEU A 449 -27.34 0.45 -2.91
C LEU A 449 -27.10 1.98 -2.82
N GLY A 450 -27.39 2.74 -3.88
CA GLY A 450 -27.10 4.17 -3.97
C GLY A 450 -25.63 4.49 -4.28
N LEU A 451 -24.86 3.50 -4.73
CA LEU A 451 -23.44 3.62 -5.04
C LEU A 451 -23.22 3.68 -6.56
N HIS A 452 -22.07 4.17 -6.98
CA HIS A 452 -21.57 4.17 -8.35
C HIS A 452 -20.56 3.03 -8.55
N THR A 453 -20.34 2.63 -9.79
CA THR A 453 -19.38 1.58 -10.12
C THR A 453 -18.46 1.97 -11.26
N GLY A 454 -17.20 1.55 -11.17
CA GLY A 454 -16.16 1.84 -12.14
C GLY A 454 -15.59 0.61 -12.81
N ILE A 455 -15.05 0.81 -14.01
CA ILE A 455 -14.33 -0.20 -14.78
C ILE A 455 -12.94 0.31 -15.17
N TYR A 456 -12.09 -0.59 -15.62
CA TYR A 456 -10.73 -0.33 -16.02
C TYR A 456 -10.49 -0.75 -17.47
N SER A 457 -9.64 -0.01 -18.18
CA SER A 457 -9.09 -0.41 -19.48
C SER A 457 -7.77 0.33 -19.77
N SER A 458 -7.21 0.09 -20.95
CA SER A 458 -6.00 0.74 -21.45
C SER A 458 -6.19 1.22 -22.90
N PRO A 459 -5.52 2.31 -23.35
CA PRO A 459 -5.51 2.71 -24.76
C PRO A 459 -4.67 1.82 -25.66
N GLY A 460 -3.84 0.93 -25.09
CA GLY A 460 -3.08 -0.06 -25.84
C GLY A 460 -3.92 -1.26 -26.30
N PRO A 461 -3.38 -2.14 -27.18
CA PRO A 461 -3.99 -3.42 -27.50
C PRO A 461 -4.27 -4.31 -26.28
N ARG A 462 -3.47 -4.19 -25.22
CA ARG A 462 -3.56 -4.96 -23.99
C ARG A 462 -3.52 -4.07 -22.75
N THR A 463 -4.11 -4.55 -21.67
CA THR A 463 -3.98 -3.96 -20.32
C THR A 463 -2.65 -4.34 -19.66
N CYS A 464 -2.34 -3.76 -18.50
CA CYS A 464 -1.15 -4.14 -17.72
C CYS A 464 -1.13 -5.63 -17.34
N GLY A 465 -2.29 -6.21 -17.04
CA GLY A 465 -2.46 -7.64 -16.78
C GLY A 465 -2.44 -8.53 -18.02
N GLY A 466 -2.25 -7.96 -19.22
CA GLY A 466 -2.24 -8.70 -20.49
C GLY A 466 -3.62 -9.01 -21.07
N PHE A 467 -4.69 -8.37 -20.55
CA PHE A 467 -6.06 -8.55 -21.02
C PHE A 467 -6.39 -7.58 -22.17
N LEU A 468 -7.60 -7.63 -22.73
CA LEU A 468 -7.99 -6.78 -23.87
C LEU A 468 -8.01 -5.29 -23.48
N GLY A 469 -7.23 -4.47 -24.17
CA GLY A 469 -7.37 -3.01 -24.11
C GLY A 469 -8.37 -2.46 -25.14
N SER A 470 -8.58 -1.15 -25.13
CA SER A 470 -9.58 -0.45 -25.97
C SER A 470 -9.05 0.11 -27.29
N TRP A 471 -7.78 -0.11 -27.62
CA TRP A 471 -7.18 0.38 -28.88
C TRP A 471 -8.04 0.05 -30.11
N GLN A 472 -8.42 1.08 -30.89
CA GLN A 472 -9.26 0.99 -32.10
C GLN A 472 -10.73 0.58 -31.86
N HIS A 473 -11.15 0.45 -30.61
CA HIS A 473 -12.51 0.08 -30.22
C HIS A 473 -13.12 1.07 -29.23
N GLU A 474 -12.56 2.28 -29.10
CA GLU A 474 -12.89 3.25 -28.04
C GLU A 474 -14.38 3.64 -28.05
N ASP A 475 -14.97 3.86 -29.23
CA ASP A 475 -16.40 4.13 -29.38
C ASP A 475 -17.29 2.94 -28.99
N GLN A 476 -16.87 1.72 -29.35
CA GLN A 476 -17.61 0.50 -29.02
C GLN A 476 -17.55 0.21 -27.53
N ASP A 477 -16.36 0.30 -26.94
CA ASP A 477 -16.11 0.02 -25.53
C ASP A 477 -16.79 1.06 -24.65
N ALA A 478 -16.70 2.36 -24.97
CA ALA A 478 -17.43 3.40 -24.25
C ALA A 478 -18.94 3.16 -24.26
N LYS A 479 -19.51 2.72 -25.40
CA LYS A 479 -20.91 2.34 -25.49
C LYS A 479 -21.23 1.13 -24.61
N THR A 480 -20.41 0.08 -24.67
CA THR A 480 -20.58 -1.12 -23.85
C THR A 480 -20.54 -0.79 -22.35
N TYR A 481 -19.60 0.04 -21.91
CA TYR A 481 -19.51 0.47 -20.51
C TYR A 481 -20.76 1.24 -20.07
N ALA A 482 -21.29 2.12 -20.94
CA ALA A 482 -22.51 2.86 -20.66
C ALA A 482 -23.77 1.97 -20.66
N ASP A 483 -23.86 1.00 -21.57
CA ASP A 483 -24.96 0.03 -21.66
C ASP A 483 -24.98 -0.89 -20.43
N TRP A 484 -23.80 -1.31 -19.95
CA TRP A 484 -23.65 -2.01 -18.69
C TRP A 484 -23.92 -1.11 -17.50
N GLY A 485 -23.81 0.22 -17.62
CA GLY A 485 -24.14 1.17 -16.55
C GLY A 485 -22.96 1.61 -15.69
N PHE A 486 -21.72 1.48 -16.16
CA PHE A 486 -20.57 2.02 -15.43
C PHE A 486 -20.60 3.56 -15.39
N ASP A 487 -20.11 4.13 -14.29
CA ASP A 487 -20.12 5.57 -14.00
C ASP A 487 -18.68 6.12 -13.81
N TYR A 488 -17.67 5.27 -13.97
CA TYR A 488 -16.25 5.60 -13.82
C TYR A 488 -15.41 4.74 -14.75
N LEU A 489 -14.40 5.33 -15.40
CA LEU A 489 -13.38 4.62 -16.18
C LEU A 489 -11.98 5.02 -15.69
N LYS A 490 -11.23 4.05 -15.16
CA LYS A 490 -9.76 4.15 -15.03
C LYS A 490 -9.14 3.75 -16.36
N TYR A 491 -8.29 4.60 -16.93
CA TYR A 491 -7.72 4.39 -18.25
C TYR A 491 -6.20 4.51 -18.20
N ASP A 492 -5.56 3.35 -18.29
CA ASP A 492 -4.12 3.17 -18.09
C ASP A 492 -3.28 3.66 -19.26
N TRP A 493 -2.00 3.33 -19.28
CA TRP A 493 -1.09 3.53 -20.41
C TRP A 493 -0.51 2.23 -20.97
N CYS A 494 -0.64 1.12 -20.23
CA CYS A 494 -0.02 -0.16 -20.58
C CYS A 494 -0.25 -0.58 -22.04
N SER A 495 0.80 -1.07 -22.69
CA SER A 495 0.80 -1.52 -24.09
C SER A 495 0.50 -0.44 -25.14
N TYR A 496 0.11 0.80 -24.79
CA TYR A 496 0.02 1.90 -25.76
C TYR A 496 1.39 2.26 -26.35
N SER A 497 2.44 2.05 -25.56
CA SER A 497 3.84 2.15 -25.98
C SER A 497 4.19 1.25 -27.19
N GLU A 498 3.40 0.23 -27.50
CA GLU A 498 3.59 -0.64 -28.68
C GLU A 498 3.05 -0.02 -29.97
N VAL A 499 2.11 0.92 -29.86
CA VAL A 499 1.38 1.53 -30.98
C VAL A 499 1.58 3.04 -31.08
N THR A 500 2.40 3.61 -30.19
CA THR A 500 2.83 5.01 -30.20
C THR A 500 4.35 5.10 -30.44
N PRO A 501 4.88 6.20 -30.98
CA PRO A 501 6.32 6.37 -31.11
C PRO A 501 7.06 6.24 -29.78
N PRO A 502 8.31 5.73 -29.78
CA PRO A 502 9.15 5.73 -28.58
C PRO A 502 9.39 7.16 -28.12
N HIS A 503 9.39 7.37 -26.80
CA HIS A 503 9.49 8.70 -26.18
C HIS A 503 8.44 9.69 -26.70
N PRO A 504 7.13 9.40 -26.49
CA PRO A 504 6.06 10.25 -27.01
C PRO A 504 6.21 11.69 -26.51
N ASP A 505 6.06 12.64 -27.43
CA ASP A 505 5.93 14.05 -27.08
C ASP A 505 4.56 14.32 -26.43
N LEU A 506 4.35 15.55 -25.96
CA LEU A 506 3.13 15.90 -25.25
C LEU A 506 1.84 15.66 -26.09
N PRO A 507 1.77 16.03 -27.38
CA PRO A 507 0.63 15.66 -28.23
C PRO A 507 0.37 14.15 -28.29
N ALA A 508 1.42 13.33 -28.42
CA ALA A 508 1.28 11.87 -28.40
C ALA A 508 0.81 11.35 -27.03
N LEU A 509 1.22 11.97 -25.92
CA LEU A 509 0.73 11.65 -24.57
C LEU A 509 -0.77 11.98 -24.39
N LYS A 510 -1.25 13.10 -24.94
CA LYS A 510 -2.66 13.51 -24.82
C LYS A 510 -3.60 12.66 -25.67
N LYS A 511 -3.16 12.29 -26.87
CA LYS A 511 -3.99 11.67 -27.93
C LYS A 511 -4.92 10.53 -27.45
N PRO A 512 -4.47 9.48 -26.74
CA PRO A 512 -5.36 8.40 -26.33
C PRO A 512 -6.46 8.86 -25.37
N TYR A 513 -6.15 9.81 -24.49
CA TYR A 513 -7.12 10.35 -23.55
C TYR A 513 -8.14 11.26 -24.24
N GLU A 514 -7.71 12.09 -25.22
CA GLU A 514 -8.63 12.89 -26.04
C GLU A 514 -9.59 12.00 -26.84
N LEU A 515 -9.09 10.90 -27.39
CA LEU A 515 -9.88 9.94 -28.14
C LEU A 515 -10.95 9.28 -27.26
N MET A 516 -10.55 8.69 -26.14
CA MET A 516 -11.51 8.06 -25.22
C MET A 516 -12.48 9.08 -24.61
N ARG A 517 -12.04 10.31 -24.29
CA ARG A 517 -12.95 11.37 -23.85
C ARG A 517 -14.00 11.70 -24.91
N SER A 518 -13.63 11.74 -26.18
CA SER A 518 -14.56 11.94 -27.30
C SER A 518 -15.59 10.80 -27.37
N SER A 519 -15.16 9.55 -27.20
CA SER A 519 -16.05 8.38 -27.15
C SER A 519 -17.02 8.44 -25.96
N LEU A 520 -16.53 8.74 -24.75
CA LEU A 520 -17.36 8.92 -23.55
C LEU A 520 -18.34 10.10 -23.64
N ASN A 521 -18.09 11.08 -24.53
CA ASN A 521 -19.03 12.17 -24.78
C ASN A 521 -20.23 11.77 -25.64
N LYS A 522 -20.12 10.67 -26.39
CA LYS A 522 -21.20 10.17 -27.26
C LYS A 522 -22.26 9.36 -26.51
N VAL A 523 -21.97 8.93 -25.27
CA VAL A 523 -22.86 8.10 -24.46
C VAL A 523 -23.69 8.95 -23.48
N ASN A 524 -24.94 8.55 -23.28
CA ASN A 524 -25.91 9.23 -22.40
C ASN A 524 -25.75 8.80 -20.93
N ARG A 525 -24.54 8.94 -20.39
CA ARG A 525 -24.22 8.57 -19.00
C ARG A 525 -23.04 9.36 -18.47
N ASP A 526 -23.08 9.78 -17.22
CA ASP A 526 -21.94 10.42 -16.58
C ASP A 526 -20.90 9.37 -16.20
N ILE A 527 -19.75 9.41 -16.89
CA ILE A 527 -18.61 8.52 -16.64
C ILE A 527 -17.42 9.38 -16.23
N MET A 528 -17.02 9.25 -14.97
CA MET A 528 -15.84 9.91 -14.45
C MET A 528 -14.58 9.32 -15.10
N PHE A 529 -13.72 10.16 -15.66
CA PHE A 529 -12.60 9.70 -16.48
C PHE A 529 -11.26 9.93 -15.76
N SER A 530 -10.64 8.83 -15.32
CA SER A 530 -9.42 8.83 -14.51
C SER A 530 -8.23 8.37 -15.32
N PHE A 531 -7.24 9.24 -15.52
CA PHE A 531 -6.05 8.93 -16.31
C PHE A 531 -5.04 8.18 -15.46
N CYS A 532 -4.41 7.16 -16.01
CA CYS A 532 -3.34 6.40 -15.35
C CYS A 532 -2.12 6.30 -16.30
N GLN A 533 -1.44 7.44 -16.48
CA GLN A 533 -0.17 7.56 -17.25
C GLN A 533 1.04 7.88 -16.36
N TYR A 534 0.89 7.73 -15.05
CA TYR A 534 1.98 7.80 -14.07
C TYR A 534 2.68 9.16 -13.88
N GLY A 535 2.05 10.26 -14.28
CA GLY A 535 2.56 11.62 -14.11
C GLY A 535 3.33 12.19 -15.31
N TRP A 536 3.45 11.41 -16.38
CA TRP A 536 4.17 11.74 -17.60
C TRP A 536 3.68 13.03 -18.27
N GLY A 537 4.65 13.81 -18.74
CA GLY A 537 4.40 15.10 -19.38
C GLY A 537 3.79 16.15 -18.44
N ASP A 538 4.01 16.04 -17.11
CA ASP A 538 3.38 16.89 -16.09
C ASP A 538 1.85 16.93 -16.26
N VAL A 539 1.19 15.77 -16.20
CA VAL A 539 -0.25 15.62 -16.50
C VAL A 539 -1.15 16.65 -15.86
N TRP A 540 -0.82 17.15 -14.67
CA TRP A 540 -1.58 18.20 -14.00
C TRP A 540 -1.71 19.49 -14.83
N LYS A 541 -0.80 19.75 -15.78
CA LYS A 541 -0.85 20.91 -16.69
C LYS A 541 -1.81 20.71 -17.88
N TRP A 542 -2.20 19.49 -18.20
CA TRP A 542 -3.00 19.19 -19.40
C TRP A 542 -4.19 18.26 -19.20
N GLY A 543 -4.27 17.52 -18.10
CA GLY A 543 -5.31 16.52 -17.85
C GLY A 543 -6.72 17.11 -17.87
N ALA A 544 -6.90 18.28 -17.26
CA ALA A 544 -8.18 19.00 -17.27
C ALA A 544 -8.57 19.49 -18.68
N GLU A 545 -7.61 19.96 -19.47
CA GLU A 545 -7.83 20.40 -20.87
C GLU A 545 -8.31 19.23 -21.74
N THR A 546 -7.77 18.03 -21.51
CA THR A 546 -8.13 16.79 -22.20
C THR A 546 -9.41 16.14 -21.64
N GLY A 547 -10.08 16.77 -20.66
CA GLY A 547 -11.36 16.32 -20.12
C GLY A 547 -11.27 15.17 -19.12
N GLY A 548 -10.11 15.01 -18.45
CA GLY A 548 -9.95 14.13 -17.31
C GLY A 548 -10.58 14.71 -16.04
N ASN A 549 -11.18 13.83 -15.24
CA ASN A 549 -11.70 14.15 -13.92
C ASN A 549 -10.70 13.83 -12.80
N SER A 550 -9.75 12.96 -13.07
CA SER A 550 -8.58 12.75 -12.23
C SER A 550 -7.42 12.23 -13.08
N TRP A 551 -6.20 12.34 -12.56
CA TRP A 551 -5.01 11.79 -13.23
C TRP A 551 -3.94 11.37 -12.23
N ARG A 552 -3.36 10.19 -12.46
CA ARG A 552 -2.20 9.71 -11.72
C ARG A 552 -1.03 10.67 -11.87
N THR A 553 -0.47 11.12 -10.75
CA THR A 553 0.66 12.07 -10.71
C THR A 553 2.02 11.40 -10.59
N THR A 554 2.05 10.11 -10.26
CA THR A 554 3.26 9.32 -9.98
C THR A 554 3.09 7.89 -10.46
N GLY A 555 4.17 7.10 -10.42
CA GLY A 555 4.10 5.63 -10.45
C GLY A 555 3.29 5.05 -9.28
N ASP A 556 3.08 3.73 -9.32
CA ASP A 556 2.18 3.03 -8.40
C ASP A 556 2.66 3.10 -6.95
N ILE A 557 1.71 3.30 -6.03
CA ILE A 557 1.97 3.22 -4.60
C ILE A 557 2.22 1.77 -4.20
N GLN A 558 3.19 1.59 -3.30
CA GLN A 558 3.46 0.34 -2.62
C GLN A 558 3.14 0.51 -1.14
N ASP A 559 2.73 -0.58 -0.48
CA ASP A 559 2.48 -0.62 0.96
C ASP A 559 3.79 -0.57 1.77
N THR A 560 4.45 0.59 1.72
CA THR A 560 5.66 0.95 2.48
C THR A 560 5.65 2.43 2.78
N TRP A 561 6.23 2.82 3.93
CA TRP A 561 6.38 4.23 4.30
C TRP A 561 7.04 5.04 3.18
N ARG A 562 8.17 4.54 2.65
CA ARG A 562 8.95 5.22 1.61
C ARG A 562 8.10 5.56 0.38
N SER A 563 7.39 4.57 -0.18
CA SER A 563 6.55 4.80 -1.35
C SER A 563 5.43 5.81 -1.06
N MET A 564 4.69 5.61 0.04
CA MET A 564 3.59 6.50 0.42
C MET A 564 4.07 7.93 0.69
N SER A 565 5.19 8.10 1.42
CA SER A 565 5.73 9.41 1.76
C SER A 565 6.32 10.14 0.54
N ASP A 566 7.04 9.42 -0.32
CA ASP A 566 7.65 10.00 -1.53
C ASP A 566 6.56 10.49 -2.50
N ILE A 567 5.48 9.70 -2.66
CA ILE A 567 4.33 10.07 -3.48
C ILE A 567 3.55 11.23 -2.86
N GLY A 568 3.13 11.12 -1.60
CA GLY A 568 2.26 12.12 -0.99
C GLY A 568 2.93 13.49 -0.79
N PHE A 569 4.19 13.52 -0.32
CA PHE A 569 4.87 14.78 -0.04
C PHE A 569 5.51 15.45 -1.28
N SER A 570 5.45 14.82 -2.45
CA SER A 570 5.92 15.41 -3.71
C SER A 570 4.85 16.23 -4.45
N GLN A 571 3.64 16.33 -3.91
CA GLN A 571 2.46 16.88 -4.62
C GLN A 571 2.35 18.41 -4.68
N ASP A 572 3.27 19.18 -4.07
CA ASP A 572 3.18 20.66 -4.09
C ASP A 572 3.15 21.26 -5.50
N PRO A 573 3.95 20.80 -6.49
CA PRO A 573 3.90 21.31 -7.86
C PRO A 573 2.58 21.05 -8.59
N ALA A 574 1.93 19.91 -8.30
CA ALA A 574 0.67 19.52 -8.94
C ALA A 574 -0.55 20.18 -8.26
N SER A 575 -0.46 20.47 -6.96
CA SER A 575 -1.56 20.98 -6.14
C SER A 575 -2.32 22.21 -6.69
N PRO A 576 -1.68 23.21 -7.35
CA PRO A 576 -2.38 24.34 -7.96
C PRO A 576 -3.36 23.99 -9.08
N TYR A 577 -3.27 22.78 -9.64
CA TYR A 577 -4.06 22.34 -10.78
C TYR A 577 -5.28 21.49 -10.39
N ALA A 578 -5.47 21.20 -9.09
CA ALA A 578 -6.67 20.55 -8.60
C ALA A 578 -7.81 21.56 -8.39
N GLY A 579 -9.03 21.17 -8.73
CA GLY A 579 -10.23 21.97 -8.52
C GLY A 579 -11.51 21.24 -8.92
N PRO A 580 -12.69 21.85 -8.74
CA PRO A 580 -13.96 21.20 -9.05
C PRO A 580 -14.02 20.66 -10.48
N GLY A 581 -14.19 19.34 -10.58
CA GLY A 581 -14.27 18.58 -11.81
C GLY A 581 -12.98 17.88 -12.24
N HIS A 582 -11.85 18.10 -11.55
CA HIS A 582 -10.54 17.58 -11.94
C HIS A 582 -9.52 17.57 -10.79
N PHE A 583 -8.98 16.40 -10.44
CA PHE A 583 -8.12 16.22 -9.27
C PHE A 583 -6.82 15.48 -9.55
N ASN A 584 -5.76 15.83 -8.81
CA ASN A 584 -4.52 15.05 -8.81
C ASN A 584 -4.75 13.74 -8.06
N ASP A 585 -4.30 12.63 -8.64
CA ASP A 585 -4.41 11.29 -8.07
C ASP A 585 -3.01 10.78 -7.67
N PRO A 586 -2.62 10.90 -6.39
CA PRO A 586 -1.43 10.29 -5.82
C PRO A 586 -1.61 8.78 -5.52
N ASP A 587 -2.55 8.11 -6.20
CA ASP A 587 -2.84 6.68 -6.13
C ASP A 587 -3.60 6.22 -4.87
N MET A 588 -4.01 4.96 -4.88
CA MET A 588 -4.92 4.33 -3.93
C MET A 588 -4.44 4.30 -2.48
N LEU A 589 -5.37 4.19 -1.55
CA LEU A 589 -5.09 4.05 -0.13
C LEU A 589 -4.61 2.63 0.21
N VAL A 590 -3.48 2.54 0.92
CA VAL A 590 -2.86 1.27 1.38
C VAL A 590 -3.05 1.07 2.89
N VAL A 591 -4.28 1.22 3.38
CA VAL A 591 -4.69 0.95 4.78
C VAL A 591 -5.36 -0.42 4.89
N GLY A 592 -5.54 -0.98 6.10
CA GLY A 592 -6.26 -2.25 6.29
C GLY A 592 -5.54 -3.47 5.69
N LYS A 593 -6.29 -4.46 5.17
CA LYS A 593 -5.73 -5.67 4.54
C LYS A 593 -5.57 -5.53 3.02
N VAL A 594 -4.33 -5.59 2.54
CA VAL A 594 -3.91 -5.47 1.13
C VAL A 594 -3.13 -6.71 0.70
N GLY A 595 -2.89 -6.91 -0.60
CA GLY A 595 -2.17 -8.09 -1.07
C GLY A 595 -1.84 -8.19 -2.56
N TRP A 596 -2.37 -7.31 -3.43
CA TRP A 596 -2.16 -7.34 -4.89
C TRP A 596 -2.37 -8.74 -5.53
N GLY A 597 -3.23 -9.56 -4.93
CA GLY A 597 -3.34 -10.97 -5.28
C GLY A 597 -4.20 -11.77 -4.29
N PRO A 598 -4.15 -13.11 -4.35
CA PRO A 598 -4.97 -13.97 -3.50
C PRO A 598 -4.49 -14.02 -2.03
N SER A 599 -3.29 -13.51 -1.72
CA SER A 599 -2.70 -13.55 -0.39
C SER A 599 -2.71 -12.16 0.24
N LEU A 600 -3.62 -11.95 1.19
CA LEU A 600 -3.73 -10.69 1.93
C LEU A 600 -2.78 -10.66 3.12
N HIS A 601 -2.35 -9.47 3.48
CA HIS A 601 -1.68 -9.14 4.74
C HIS A 601 -2.19 -7.81 5.28
N ASN A 602 -2.01 -7.58 6.58
CA ASN A 602 -2.21 -6.23 7.14
C ASN A 602 -1.23 -5.26 6.49
N SER A 603 -1.64 -4.01 6.28
CA SER A 603 -0.77 -2.95 5.80
C SER A 603 0.52 -2.91 6.61
N ARG A 604 1.64 -2.75 5.91
CA ARG A 604 2.98 -2.60 6.48
C ARG A 604 3.22 -1.19 6.97
N LEU A 605 2.34 -0.24 6.65
CA LEU A 605 2.33 1.07 7.28
C LEU A 605 1.99 0.93 8.77
N THR A 606 2.75 1.61 9.62
CA THR A 606 2.40 1.73 11.03
C THR A 606 1.07 2.47 11.20
N TYR A 607 0.42 2.31 12.34
CA TYR A 607 -0.85 3.01 12.61
C TYR A 607 -0.70 4.54 12.54
N ASP A 608 0.45 5.07 12.94
CA ASP A 608 0.77 6.50 12.85
C ASP A 608 0.97 6.95 11.39
N GLU A 609 1.62 6.12 10.56
CA GLU A 609 1.78 6.34 9.12
C GLU A 609 0.43 6.32 8.38
N GLN A 610 -0.50 5.47 8.80
CA GLN A 610 -1.85 5.42 8.22
C GLN A 610 -2.67 6.67 8.56
N TYR A 611 -2.51 7.27 9.75
CA TYR A 611 -3.07 8.59 10.04
C TYR A 611 -2.47 9.67 9.14
N THR A 612 -1.15 9.64 8.91
CA THR A 612 -0.46 10.54 7.98
C THR A 612 -1.00 10.39 6.56
N HIS A 613 -1.13 9.17 6.07
CA HIS A 613 -1.60 8.86 4.72
C HIS A 613 -3.00 9.45 4.46
N ILE A 614 -3.98 9.15 5.31
CA ILE A 614 -5.35 9.69 5.17
C ILE A 614 -5.37 11.21 5.29
N SER A 615 -4.61 11.78 6.23
CA SER A 615 -4.57 13.23 6.44
C SER A 615 -3.97 13.96 5.25
N LEU A 616 -2.89 13.43 4.68
CA LEU A 616 -2.20 14.05 3.55
C LEU A 616 -3.05 13.97 2.29
N TRP A 617 -3.62 12.80 1.96
CA TRP A 617 -4.51 12.66 0.80
C TRP A 617 -5.73 13.59 0.91
N SER A 618 -6.33 13.70 2.09
CA SER A 618 -7.47 14.62 2.33
C SER A 618 -7.09 16.09 2.14
N LEU A 619 -5.88 16.47 2.58
CA LEU A 619 -5.34 17.82 2.37
C LEU A 619 -5.07 18.11 0.89
N LEU A 620 -4.74 17.09 0.10
CA LEU A 620 -4.43 17.24 -1.33
C LEU A 620 -5.68 17.34 -2.22
N SER A 621 -6.89 17.11 -1.67
CA SER A 621 -8.11 16.89 -2.47
C SER A 621 -7.90 15.75 -3.47
N ALA A 622 -7.27 14.67 -3.02
CA ALA A 622 -7.02 13.49 -3.84
C ALA A 622 -8.28 12.62 -3.91
N PRO A 623 -8.52 11.89 -5.01
CA PRO A 623 -9.42 10.73 -4.94
C PRO A 623 -8.98 9.82 -3.78
N LEU A 624 -9.90 9.54 -2.85
CA LEU A 624 -9.68 8.58 -1.78
C LEU A 624 -10.23 7.24 -2.26
N LEU A 625 -9.37 6.41 -2.86
CA LEU A 625 -9.74 5.08 -3.34
C LEU A 625 -9.19 4.03 -2.38
N ILE A 626 -10.05 3.42 -1.56
CA ILE A 626 -9.67 2.35 -0.63
C ILE A 626 -9.13 1.15 -1.42
N GLY A 627 -7.94 0.69 -1.07
CA GLY A 627 -7.30 -0.46 -1.71
C GLY A 627 -7.41 -1.78 -0.94
N CYS A 628 -8.11 -1.83 0.20
CA CYS A 628 -8.15 -3.00 1.07
C CYS A 628 -9.33 -3.93 0.81
N ASP A 629 -9.29 -5.13 1.37
CA ASP A 629 -10.45 -6.02 1.42
C ASP A 629 -11.55 -5.45 2.34
N MET A 630 -12.63 -4.96 1.73
CA MET A 630 -13.79 -4.38 2.40
C MET A 630 -14.56 -5.38 3.28
N GLY A 631 -14.48 -6.68 2.98
CA GLY A 631 -15.06 -7.75 3.80
C GLY A 631 -14.37 -7.92 5.16
N HIS A 632 -13.16 -7.37 5.31
CA HIS A 632 -12.31 -7.53 6.50
C HIS A 632 -11.85 -6.18 7.08
N LEU A 633 -12.75 -5.19 7.14
CA LEU A 633 -12.48 -3.92 7.81
C LEU A 633 -12.42 -4.09 9.34
N ASP A 634 -11.22 -4.05 9.90
CA ASP A 634 -11.03 -3.97 11.34
C ASP A 634 -11.45 -2.59 11.89
N ARG A 635 -11.60 -2.50 13.22
CA ARG A 635 -12.13 -1.30 13.86
C ARG A 635 -11.21 -0.07 13.73
N PHE A 636 -9.89 -0.27 13.68
CA PHE A 636 -8.95 0.83 13.47
C PHE A 636 -9.10 1.36 12.04
N THR A 637 -9.04 0.49 11.03
CA THR A 637 -9.21 0.88 9.62
C THR A 637 -10.56 1.57 9.39
N LEU A 638 -11.65 1.02 9.93
CA LEU A 638 -12.96 1.66 9.85
C LEU A 638 -12.93 3.07 10.47
N SER A 639 -12.22 3.28 11.58
CA SER A 639 -12.14 4.59 12.24
C SER A 639 -11.37 5.64 11.43
N LEU A 640 -10.41 5.21 10.60
CA LEU A 640 -9.72 6.09 9.64
C LEU A 640 -10.69 6.57 8.55
N LEU A 641 -11.50 5.65 8.04
CA LEU A 641 -12.41 5.87 6.91
C LEU A 641 -13.74 6.54 7.30
N THR A 642 -14.01 6.71 8.60
CA THR A 642 -15.30 7.23 9.09
C THR A 642 -15.17 8.53 9.89
N ASN A 643 -14.01 9.20 9.83
CA ASN A 643 -13.87 10.52 10.44
C ASN A 643 -14.47 11.61 9.53
N ASP A 644 -15.68 12.05 9.87
CA ASP A 644 -16.42 13.02 9.07
C ASP A 644 -15.78 14.42 9.00
N GLU A 645 -14.99 14.85 9.99
CA GLU A 645 -14.27 16.13 9.91
C GLU A 645 -13.02 16.06 9.02
N VAL A 646 -12.35 14.90 8.96
CA VAL A 646 -11.23 14.65 8.03
C VAL A 646 -11.74 14.54 6.59
N LEU A 647 -12.80 13.75 6.37
CA LEU A 647 -13.42 13.63 5.04
C LEU A 647 -14.02 14.96 4.55
N ALA A 648 -14.52 15.81 5.44
CA ALA A 648 -14.99 17.14 5.07
C ALA A 648 -13.86 18.07 4.62
N ILE A 649 -12.61 17.84 5.03
CA ILE A 649 -11.46 18.55 4.48
C ILE A 649 -11.31 18.15 3.01
N ASP A 650 -11.27 16.85 2.71
CA ASP A 650 -11.16 16.34 1.34
C ASP A 650 -12.29 16.84 0.43
N GLN A 651 -13.53 16.69 0.89
CA GLN A 651 -14.77 17.01 0.18
C GLN A 651 -15.16 18.49 0.23
N ASP A 652 -14.24 19.38 0.60
CA ASP A 652 -14.48 20.82 0.60
C ASP A 652 -14.75 21.33 -0.83
N ALA A 653 -15.83 22.10 -0.99
CA ALA A 653 -16.33 22.54 -2.30
C ALA A 653 -15.37 23.48 -3.06
N LEU A 654 -14.33 24.03 -2.41
CA LEU A 654 -13.29 24.80 -3.11
C LEU A 654 -12.39 23.90 -3.95
N GLY A 655 -12.27 22.61 -3.60
CA GLY A 655 -11.53 21.59 -4.35
C GLY A 655 -10.02 21.81 -4.45
N LYS A 656 -9.45 22.77 -3.72
CA LYS A 656 -8.02 23.10 -3.79
C LYS A 656 -7.14 22.05 -3.13
N GLY A 657 -6.01 21.71 -3.73
CA GLY A 657 -4.96 20.95 -3.02
C GLY A 657 -4.21 21.82 -2.00
N ALA A 658 -3.74 21.21 -0.92
CA ALA A 658 -2.86 21.86 0.05
C ALA A 658 -1.53 22.29 -0.58
N ARG A 659 -0.93 23.34 -0.04
CA ARG A 659 0.43 23.79 -0.38
C ARG A 659 1.37 23.54 0.78
N GLN A 660 2.63 23.22 0.48
CA GLN A 660 3.67 23.07 1.49
C GLN A 660 4.06 24.45 2.04
N ALA A 661 3.75 24.69 3.31
CA ALA A 661 4.06 25.95 3.99
C ALA A 661 5.48 25.97 4.58
N SER A 662 6.01 24.81 4.97
CA SER A 662 7.39 24.66 5.41
C SER A 662 7.85 23.20 5.34
N LYS A 663 9.16 23.01 5.16
CA LYS A 663 9.83 21.70 5.17
C LYS A 663 11.17 21.81 5.88
N THR A 664 11.44 20.86 6.78
CA THR A 664 12.76 20.55 7.34
C THR A 664 13.07 19.08 7.08
N ASP A 665 14.23 18.60 7.54
CA ASP A 665 14.59 17.18 7.42
C ASP A 665 13.66 16.27 8.26
N GLU A 666 13.04 16.82 9.31
CA GLU A 666 12.27 16.05 10.29
C GLU A 666 10.77 16.35 10.29
N GLN A 667 10.33 17.45 9.66
CA GLN A 667 8.95 17.90 9.69
C GLN A 667 8.51 18.57 8.40
N GLN A 668 7.21 18.46 8.09
CA GLN A 668 6.56 19.24 7.04
C GLN A 668 5.25 19.84 7.54
N VAL A 669 4.92 21.03 7.05
CA VAL A 669 3.62 21.69 7.30
C VAL A 669 2.93 21.95 5.99
N TRP A 670 1.69 21.48 5.87
CA TRP A 670 0.86 21.64 4.67
C TRP A 670 -0.43 22.37 5.01
N VAL A 671 -0.86 23.28 4.14
CA VAL A 671 -2.01 24.16 4.36
C VAL A 671 -2.96 24.08 3.17
N LYS A 672 -4.20 23.70 3.43
CA LYS A 672 -5.32 23.76 2.49
C LYS A 672 -6.22 24.92 2.85
N GLU A 673 -6.50 25.79 1.88
CA GLU A 673 -7.58 26.77 1.99
C GLU A 673 -8.91 26.03 1.79
N LEU A 674 -9.87 26.29 2.67
CA LEU A 674 -11.21 25.71 2.60
C LEU A 674 -12.23 26.76 2.17
N ASN A 675 -13.38 26.29 1.73
CA ASN A 675 -14.53 27.15 1.47
C ASN A 675 -14.90 27.96 2.74
N LYS A 676 -15.51 29.14 2.56
CA LYS A 676 -15.85 30.10 3.63
C LYS A 676 -14.63 30.71 4.37
N GLY A 677 -13.43 30.58 3.83
CA GLY A 677 -12.23 31.30 4.29
C GLY A 677 -11.47 30.64 5.44
N GLU A 678 -11.82 29.40 5.81
CA GLU A 678 -11.14 28.59 6.81
C GLU A 678 -9.86 27.94 6.25
N LYS A 679 -9.07 27.29 7.12
CA LYS A 679 -7.89 26.51 6.71
C LYS A 679 -7.84 25.15 7.37
N ALA A 680 -7.42 24.12 6.64
CA ALA A 680 -6.91 22.88 7.21
C ALA A 680 -5.37 22.88 7.17
N ILE A 681 -4.75 22.47 8.27
CA ILE A 681 -3.30 22.52 8.46
C ILE A 681 -2.83 21.17 8.99
N GLY A 682 -1.95 20.50 8.26
CA GLY A 682 -1.29 19.26 8.68
C GLY A 682 0.14 19.53 9.12
N PHE A 683 0.46 19.17 10.36
CA PHE A 683 1.83 19.12 10.88
C PHE A 683 2.29 17.67 10.85
N PHE A 684 3.26 17.36 10.01
CA PHE A 684 3.75 16.01 9.78
C PHE A 684 5.14 15.86 10.39
N ASN A 685 5.35 14.77 11.11
CA ASN A 685 6.67 14.32 11.51
C ASN A 685 7.18 13.35 10.46
N THR A 686 8.29 13.64 9.79
CA THR A 686 8.90 12.76 8.77
C THR A 686 10.11 12.00 9.31
N SER A 687 10.40 12.10 10.60
CA SER A 687 11.51 11.42 11.26
C SER A 687 11.09 10.15 12.02
N ASP A 688 12.06 9.30 12.34
CA ASP A 688 11.90 8.09 13.16
C ASP A 688 11.80 8.37 14.68
N LYS A 689 11.66 9.63 15.09
CA LYS A 689 11.64 10.05 16.50
C LYS A 689 10.43 10.91 16.79
N TYR A 690 9.98 10.92 18.04
CA TYR A 690 8.94 11.85 18.48
C TYR A 690 9.37 13.30 18.26
N GLN A 691 8.46 14.10 17.71
CA GLN A 691 8.66 15.53 17.48
C GLN A 691 7.69 16.34 18.33
N THR A 692 8.16 17.46 18.87
CA THR A 692 7.30 18.42 19.59
C THR A 692 7.12 19.65 18.73
N VAL A 693 5.87 19.97 18.39
CA VAL A 693 5.52 21.20 17.69
C VAL A 693 4.93 22.18 18.68
N ASN A 694 5.45 23.40 18.65
CA ASN A 694 4.95 24.53 19.42
C ASN A 694 4.43 25.60 18.45
N LEU A 695 3.11 25.73 18.37
CA LEU A 695 2.45 26.70 17.52
C LEU A 695 1.99 27.89 18.37
N ASP A 696 2.52 29.07 18.11
CA ASP A 696 2.08 30.30 18.77
C ASP A 696 0.64 30.63 18.33
N ALA A 697 -0.20 31.08 19.26
CA ALA A 697 -1.57 31.49 18.95
C ALA A 697 -1.63 32.68 17.97
N ASN A 698 -0.55 33.46 17.86
CA ASN A 698 -0.41 34.56 16.90
C ASN A 698 0.37 34.16 15.62
N ASP A 699 0.67 32.87 15.42
CA ASP A 699 1.37 32.40 14.23
C ASP A 699 0.62 32.82 12.95
N LYS A 700 1.37 33.13 11.88
CA LYS A 700 0.81 33.50 10.57
C LYS A 700 -0.18 32.47 10.01
N LEU A 701 -0.02 31.19 10.37
CA LEU A 701 -0.92 30.10 9.99
C LEU A 701 -2.31 30.26 10.62
N LEU A 702 -2.38 30.82 11.83
CA LEU A 702 -3.60 31.02 12.61
C LEU A 702 -4.14 32.45 12.58
N LYS A 703 -3.38 33.40 12.04
CA LYS A 703 -3.78 34.81 11.97
C LYS A 703 -5.15 34.98 11.32
N GLY A 704 -6.07 35.61 12.04
CA GLY A 704 -7.44 35.88 11.58
C GLY A 704 -8.47 34.84 12.00
N PHE A 705 -8.05 33.72 12.62
CA PHE A 705 -8.95 32.67 13.12
C PHE A 705 -9.09 32.75 14.63
N ALA A 706 -10.31 32.54 15.13
CA ALA A 706 -10.61 32.61 16.55
C ALA A 706 -10.39 31.26 17.25
N LYS A 707 -10.50 30.15 16.51
CA LYS A 707 -10.43 28.80 17.06
C LYS A 707 -9.61 27.88 16.15
N ALA A 708 -8.94 26.92 16.77
CA ALA A 708 -8.34 25.79 16.08
C ALA A 708 -8.93 24.50 16.66
N ARG A 709 -9.15 23.50 15.81
CA ARG A 709 -9.78 22.22 16.17
C ARG A 709 -8.96 21.05 15.65
N ASP A 710 -8.63 20.11 16.52
CA ASP A 710 -8.12 18.80 16.12
C ASP A 710 -9.27 18.01 15.49
N VAL A 711 -9.17 17.71 14.20
CA VAL A 711 -10.25 17.05 13.45
C VAL A 711 -10.26 15.54 13.65
N TRP A 712 -9.13 14.93 14.00
CA TRP A 712 -9.08 13.50 14.31
C TRP A 712 -9.79 13.22 15.63
N GLU A 713 -9.53 14.02 16.66
CA GLU A 713 -10.22 13.90 17.95
C GLU A 713 -11.55 14.65 18.03
N GLN A 714 -11.83 15.53 17.06
CA GLN A 714 -13.00 16.41 17.03
C GLN A 714 -13.09 17.28 18.30
N LYS A 715 -11.97 17.91 18.67
CA LYS A 715 -11.85 18.76 19.88
C LYS A 715 -11.23 20.09 19.57
N TYR A 716 -11.76 21.15 20.17
CA TYR A 716 -11.10 22.46 20.12
C TYR A 716 -9.79 22.43 20.88
N LEU A 717 -8.76 23.02 20.29
CA LEU A 717 -7.47 23.20 20.93
C LEU A 717 -7.54 24.30 21.98
N ILE A 718 -6.80 24.12 23.06
CA ILE A 718 -6.69 25.09 24.16
C ILE A 718 -5.25 25.56 24.21
N ALA A 719 -5.03 26.86 24.07
CA ALA A 719 -3.71 27.46 24.20
C ALA A 719 -3.34 27.62 25.69
N VAL A 720 -2.12 27.25 26.04
CA VAL A 720 -1.53 27.52 27.37
C VAL A 720 -0.39 28.51 27.16
N ASN A 721 -0.40 29.63 27.88
CA ASN A 721 0.58 30.72 27.71
C ASN A 721 0.73 31.14 26.23
N HIS A 722 -0.40 31.30 25.53
CA HIS A 722 -0.48 31.63 24.10
C HIS A 722 0.15 30.60 23.13
N LYS A 723 0.34 29.34 23.55
CA LYS A 723 0.90 28.29 22.70
C LYS A 723 0.04 27.04 22.67
N TYR A 724 -0.07 26.45 21.49
CA TYR A 724 -0.54 25.09 21.30
C TYR A 724 0.69 24.18 21.19
N THR A 725 0.78 23.18 22.06
CA THR A 725 1.88 22.21 22.04
C THR A 725 1.31 20.83 21.77
N PHE A 726 1.86 20.15 20.77
CA PHE A 726 1.50 18.76 20.46
C PHE A 726 2.75 17.94 20.20
N LYS A 727 2.75 16.72 20.75
CA LYS A 727 3.76 15.69 20.44
C LYS A 727 3.23 14.84 19.30
N ILE A 728 4.03 14.69 18.26
CA ILE A 728 3.72 13.93 17.07
C ILE A 728 4.62 12.69 17.05
N PRO A 729 4.05 11.46 16.99
CA PRO A 729 4.85 10.24 16.92
C PRO A 729 5.68 10.18 15.64
N PRO A 730 6.71 9.33 15.57
CA PRO A 730 7.44 9.04 14.32
C PRO A 730 6.46 8.81 13.17
N HIS A 731 6.69 9.49 12.05
CA HIS A 731 5.85 9.39 10.85
C HIS A 731 4.37 9.76 11.02
N GLY A 732 3.99 10.35 12.17
CA GLY A 732 2.62 10.74 12.48
C GLY A 732 2.25 12.17 12.06
N VAL A 733 1.01 12.53 12.36
CA VAL A 733 0.43 13.83 11.98
C VAL A 733 -0.41 14.44 13.10
N LYS A 734 -0.40 15.77 13.18
CA LYS A 734 -1.45 16.56 13.83
C LYS A 734 -2.19 17.34 12.75
N LEU A 735 -3.47 17.01 12.52
CA LEU A 735 -4.33 17.68 11.55
C LEU A 735 -5.31 18.59 12.28
N ILE A 736 -5.31 19.87 11.91
CA ILE A 736 -6.15 20.89 12.54
C ILE A 736 -6.96 21.67 11.51
N ARG A 737 -8.12 22.16 11.92
CA ARG A 737 -8.94 23.15 11.18
C ARG A 737 -8.95 24.46 11.95
N ALA A 738 -8.55 25.55 11.30
CA ALA A 738 -8.58 26.91 11.81
C ALA A 738 -9.83 27.63 11.27
N MET A 739 -10.61 28.25 12.17
CA MET A 739 -11.93 28.82 11.92
C MET A 739 -12.22 30.07 12.75
#